data_AF-A0A140K030-F1
#
_entry.id   AF-A0A140K030-F1
#
_cell.length_a   1.000
_cell.length_b   1.000
_cell.length_c   1.000
_cell.angle_alpha   90.00
_cell.angle_beta   90.00
_cell.angle_gamma   90.00
#
_symmetry.space_group_name_H-M   'P 1'
#
loop_
_entity.id
_entity.type
_entity.pdbx_description
1 polymer ?
#
loop_
_entity_poly.entity_id
_entity_poly.type
_entity_poly.pdbx_seq_one_letter_code
_entity_poly.pdbx_strand_id
1 'polypeptide(L)'
;MIERDSPFVGNSEMASLMRSLDWSATSLGSVEGWSQSLRISVSICLTSRFPILIWWGKELVMLYNDAYRPILGVTKHPQAMGQRGRDCWPEIWDVIGPMLEKVLTTGEATWSDDQLLLLNRNGYLEECYFTFSYSPIIDETGKIGGIFTAVTETTERVIGERRLRTLRELAAKTAEARTVEQAGYLSAQSLINSLADIPFALIYLLETDGNIARLVGRTGIEVGTPASPVQIDLTKSEAEQPWCFTEVQNTGEAQIINDLKTRFTALPRGSWSEPPHSAIVMPILQSGQKQQLVAFLILGISPRKEFDDQYRGFFELITSHVATAIADADTYAAERKRAEELAELDRAKTIFFSNISHEFRTPLTLMLGPLEDLLAENNSSLSQAHQEQLKIVHRNALRLLKLVNSLLDFSRIEAGRIQAIYEPTDLARLTTNLAGVFRSAIERVGLRFQVDCPPLPEPIYVDREMWEKIILNLLSNAFKYTFAGEICVNLRWVEVDESTFSQAGVELEVRDTGTGIAAEELPNIFKRFHRVQEAKGRTYEGSGIGLSLVKELVQLHGGTIEVTSVVEQGSSFKVFVPAGYAHLPSEHISKTSTTDSTTSRAIAYVEEALRWLPATENEASEIIPAEHNAIPFAPFSRRSLPIQKVDQPNLINNSSSTQVLLADDNADMRDYLTQLLSSQGYNVTVVGDGMAALATVNQFIPDLVLTDIMMPRLDGLGLLQKLRENPATREIPIILLSARAEEETRIQGLETGADDYLIKPFSARELLARVEATLKLYRVRQQAQLKLEAKARELSELNHSLEHINNQLSQRNQELNRFTYIVSHDLKAPLRAIANLSTWIEEDLAEQLPEENQNQMELLRQRVQLMEALIDGLLQYSRIGRIEVRAEKINLAQLLTEVIDSLTPPATFMIQIKSLIHTMTAKRLLLFQVFSNLISNAIKHHHRDDGIIEISAIETKDYYQFAVADDGPGIAPEHHSRIFDIFQTLQPLKGKENTGIGLSIIKKIIDTEGGEIVLESDLNQGAIFRFTWPKQVLTTD
;
A
#
# COMPACT_ATOMS: atom_id res chain seq x y z
N MET A 1 41.74 -70.62 -9.20
CA MET A 1 41.26 -71.51 -8.12
C MET A 1 41.07 -70.64 -6.90
N ILE A 2 39.86 -70.55 -6.35
CA ILE A 2 39.62 -69.85 -5.08
C ILE A 2 40.21 -70.75 -3.99
N GLU A 3 41.30 -70.32 -3.36
CA GLU A 3 41.85 -71.00 -2.18
C GLU A 3 40.77 -71.04 -1.10
N ARG A 4 40.30 -72.25 -0.75
CA ARG A 4 39.26 -72.45 0.26
C ARG A 4 39.69 -72.02 1.68
N ASP A 5 40.98 -71.71 1.89
CA ASP A 5 41.54 -71.30 3.18
C ASP A 5 41.98 -69.81 3.24
N SER A 6 41.72 -69.02 2.19
CA SER A 6 42.08 -67.59 2.20
C SER A 6 41.02 -66.74 2.93
N PRO A 7 41.41 -65.85 3.87
CA PRO A 7 40.46 -64.93 4.53
C PRO A 7 39.92 -63.84 3.60
N PHE A 8 40.53 -63.66 2.43
CA PHE A 8 40.13 -62.66 1.44
C PHE A 8 39.04 -63.23 0.54
N VAL A 9 37.81 -63.27 1.03
CA VAL A 9 36.67 -63.85 0.30
C VAL A 9 36.15 -62.88 -0.78
N GLY A 10 35.70 -63.41 -1.93
CA GLY A 10 35.05 -62.64 -2.98
C GLY A 10 36.01 -62.00 -4.00
N ASN A 11 35.46 -61.28 -4.98
CA ASN A 11 36.22 -60.66 -6.08
C ASN A 11 36.17 -59.12 -6.02
N SER A 12 36.00 -58.54 -4.83
CA SER A 12 35.97 -57.09 -4.66
C SER A 12 37.34 -56.45 -4.91
N GLU A 13 37.37 -55.12 -5.09
CA GLU A 13 38.62 -54.38 -5.28
C GLU A 13 39.50 -54.53 -4.04
N MET A 14 38.93 -54.42 -2.82
CA MET A 14 39.70 -54.55 -1.59
C MET A 14 40.15 -55.99 -1.34
N ALA A 15 39.35 -57.00 -1.69
CA ALA A 15 39.78 -58.39 -1.60
C ALA A 15 40.98 -58.66 -2.52
N SER A 16 40.99 -58.06 -3.71
CA SER A 16 42.10 -58.16 -4.67
C SER A 16 43.34 -57.41 -4.18
N LEU A 17 43.17 -56.20 -3.63
CA LEU A 17 44.24 -55.41 -3.03
C LEU A 17 44.89 -56.16 -1.86
N MET A 18 44.09 -56.70 -0.93
CA MET A 18 44.60 -57.48 0.20
C MET A 18 45.38 -58.73 -0.24
N ARG A 19 45.00 -59.41 -1.33
CA ARG A 19 45.78 -60.54 -1.87
C ARG A 19 47.11 -60.12 -2.48
N SER A 20 47.20 -58.89 -3.00
CA SER A 20 48.40 -58.39 -3.67
C SER A 20 49.47 -57.85 -2.70
N LEU A 21 49.11 -57.60 -1.45
CA LEU A 21 50.00 -57.03 -0.43
C LEU A 21 50.85 -58.11 0.25
N ASP A 22 52.13 -57.81 0.45
CA ASP A 22 53.02 -58.63 1.28
C ASP A 22 52.80 -58.33 2.77
N TRP A 23 51.89 -59.08 3.39
CA TRP A 23 51.56 -58.93 4.80
C TRP A 23 52.72 -59.27 5.75
N SER A 24 53.72 -60.04 5.30
CA SER A 24 54.89 -60.38 6.12
C SER A 24 55.76 -59.14 6.45
N ALA A 25 55.65 -58.09 5.63
CA ALA A 25 56.28 -56.79 5.86
C ALA A 25 55.51 -55.89 6.84
N THR A 26 54.30 -56.30 7.28
CA THR A 26 53.48 -55.56 8.24
C THR A 26 53.60 -56.15 9.65
N SER A 27 53.15 -55.41 10.68
CA SER A 27 53.10 -55.92 12.06
C SER A 27 52.07 -57.02 12.29
N LEU A 28 51.24 -57.35 11.29
CA LEU A 28 50.33 -58.49 11.32
C LEU A 28 51.01 -59.82 10.97
N GLY A 29 52.18 -59.79 10.34
CA GLY A 29 52.87 -60.98 9.84
C GLY A 29 52.15 -61.66 8.68
N SER A 30 52.65 -62.85 8.28
CA SER A 30 52.10 -63.59 7.13
C SER A 30 50.67 -64.06 7.40
N VAL A 31 49.86 -64.15 6.33
CA VAL A 31 48.41 -64.45 6.40
C VAL A 31 48.14 -65.85 6.97
N GLU A 32 49.09 -66.78 6.83
CA GLU A 32 49.05 -68.13 7.42
C GLU A 32 49.11 -68.09 8.95
N GLY A 33 49.75 -67.07 9.51
CA GLY A 33 49.90 -66.86 10.96
C GLY A 33 48.78 -66.03 11.60
N TRP A 34 47.82 -65.53 10.82
CA TRP A 34 46.73 -64.72 11.35
C TRP A 34 45.78 -65.55 12.22
N SER A 35 45.29 -64.95 13.32
CA SER A 35 44.31 -65.59 14.19
C SER A 35 42.98 -65.84 13.46
N GLN A 36 42.21 -66.82 13.94
CA GLN A 36 40.93 -67.17 13.34
C GLN A 36 39.94 -66.00 13.42
N SER A 37 39.99 -65.22 14.49
CA SER A 37 39.16 -64.04 14.76
C SER A 37 39.46 -62.92 13.77
N LEU A 38 40.73 -62.68 13.44
CA LEU A 38 41.12 -61.74 12.38
C LEU A 38 40.59 -62.21 11.02
N ARG A 39 40.80 -63.49 10.69
CA ARG A 39 40.35 -64.09 9.42
C ARG A 39 38.84 -63.96 9.23
N ILE A 40 38.05 -64.27 10.26
CA ILE A 40 36.59 -64.13 10.25
C ILE A 40 36.19 -62.66 10.10
N SER A 41 36.83 -61.75 10.86
CA SER A 41 36.51 -60.33 10.82
C SER A 41 36.76 -59.75 9.41
N VAL A 42 37.91 -60.07 8.81
CA VAL A 42 38.24 -59.64 7.43
C VAL A 42 37.23 -60.18 6.42
N SER A 43 36.81 -61.44 6.55
CA SER A 43 35.76 -62.02 5.70
C SER A 43 34.42 -61.28 5.82
N ILE A 44 33.99 -60.95 7.04
CA ILE A 44 32.78 -60.15 7.29
C ILE A 44 32.92 -58.74 6.71
N CYS A 45 34.07 -58.10 6.90
CA CYS A 45 34.38 -56.78 6.36
C CYS A 45 34.24 -56.76 4.83
N LEU A 46 34.92 -57.67 4.13
CA LEU A 46 34.94 -57.75 2.67
C LEU A 46 33.59 -58.11 2.05
N THR A 47 32.74 -58.85 2.76
CA THR A 47 31.42 -59.27 2.26
C THR A 47 30.30 -58.29 2.58
N SER A 48 30.53 -57.35 3.50
CA SER A 48 29.55 -56.32 3.86
C SER A 48 29.44 -55.23 2.79
N ARG A 49 28.22 -54.71 2.62
CA ARG A 49 27.94 -53.50 1.82
C ARG A 49 28.01 -52.20 2.62
N PHE A 50 28.06 -52.29 3.96
CA PHE A 50 28.28 -51.12 4.80
C PHE A 50 29.76 -50.74 4.83
N PRO A 51 30.12 -49.45 4.92
CA PRO A 51 31.51 -49.04 5.10
C PRO A 51 32.08 -49.59 6.42
N ILE A 52 33.07 -50.47 6.32
CA ILE A 52 33.68 -51.13 7.48
C ILE A 52 35.20 -50.95 7.44
N LEU A 53 35.74 -50.65 8.62
CA LEU A 53 37.16 -50.66 8.91
C LEU A 53 37.44 -51.51 10.14
N ILE A 54 38.40 -52.41 10.03
CA ILE A 54 38.97 -53.18 11.13
C ILE A 54 40.31 -52.56 11.49
N TRP A 55 40.48 -52.30 12.78
CA TRP A 55 41.76 -51.94 13.37
C TRP A 55 42.31 -53.16 14.09
N TRP A 56 43.48 -53.66 13.72
CA TRP A 56 44.02 -54.88 14.32
C TRP A 56 45.37 -54.70 15.00
N GLY A 57 45.54 -55.37 16.15
CA GLY A 57 46.78 -55.39 16.91
C GLY A 57 47.10 -54.08 17.63
N LYS A 58 48.26 -54.06 18.32
CA LYS A 58 48.72 -52.90 19.11
C LYS A 58 48.98 -51.65 18.28
N GLU A 59 49.29 -51.83 16.99
CA GLU A 59 49.57 -50.72 16.07
C GLU A 59 48.32 -50.22 15.34
N LEU A 60 47.15 -50.82 15.61
CA LEU A 60 45.87 -50.48 14.99
C LEU A 60 45.99 -50.45 13.45
N VAL A 61 46.49 -51.56 12.89
CA VAL A 61 46.66 -51.73 11.45
C VAL A 61 45.30 -51.75 10.76
N MET A 62 45.16 -50.99 9.68
CA MET A 62 43.89 -50.76 9.00
C MET A 62 43.60 -51.82 7.92
N LEU A 63 42.43 -52.45 8.00
CA LEU A 63 41.87 -53.38 7.02
C LEU A 63 40.42 -52.98 6.72
N TYR A 64 40.10 -52.63 5.47
CA TYR A 64 38.78 -52.05 5.14
C TYR A 64 38.19 -52.63 3.86
N ASN A 65 36.89 -52.42 3.66
CA ASN A 65 36.16 -52.88 2.48
C ASN A 65 35.95 -51.77 1.45
N ASP A 66 35.41 -52.16 0.29
CA ASP A 66 35.17 -51.27 -0.85
C ASP A 66 34.27 -50.09 -0.49
N ALA A 67 33.27 -50.30 0.38
CA ALA A 67 32.37 -49.25 0.84
C ALA A 67 33.05 -48.19 1.74
N TYR A 68 34.17 -48.52 2.39
CA TYR A 68 34.97 -47.57 3.18
C TYR A 68 35.92 -46.71 2.31
N ARG A 69 36.26 -47.18 1.10
CA ARG A 69 37.21 -46.52 0.18
C ARG A 69 36.91 -45.03 -0.05
N PRO A 70 35.65 -44.58 -0.28
CA PRO A 70 35.37 -43.15 -0.48
C PRO A 70 35.77 -42.26 0.71
N ILE A 71 35.71 -42.78 1.95
CA ILE A 71 36.08 -42.02 3.15
C ILE A 71 37.58 -41.67 3.13
N LEU A 72 38.41 -42.55 2.59
CA LEU A 72 39.86 -42.33 2.44
C LEU A 72 40.21 -41.34 1.32
N GLY A 73 39.29 -41.11 0.38
CA GLY A 73 39.50 -40.28 -0.80
C GLY A 73 40.67 -40.73 -1.67
N VAL A 74 41.13 -39.83 -2.54
CA VAL A 74 42.18 -40.11 -3.54
C VAL A 74 43.60 -40.01 -2.97
N THR A 75 43.79 -39.35 -1.82
CA THR A 75 45.13 -39.12 -1.26
C THR A 75 45.61 -40.24 -0.35
N LYS A 76 44.71 -40.99 0.29
CA LYS A 76 45.07 -42.03 1.28
C LYS A 76 44.89 -43.46 0.77
N HIS A 77 43.91 -43.70 -0.11
CA HIS A 77 43.76 -44.99 -0.77
C HIS A 77 44.69 -45.08 -2.00
N PRO A 78 45.40 -46.21 -2.25
CA PRO A 78 45.36 -47.49 -1.55
C PRO A 78 46.32 -47.64 -0.35
N GLN A 79 47.24 -46.70 -0.14
CA GLN A 79 48.33 -46.81 0.84
C GLN A 79 47.87 -47.07 2.28
N ALA A 80 46.65 -46.64 2.64
CA ALA A 80 46.05 -46.92 3.94
C ALA A 80 45.87 -48.42 4.26
N MET A 81 45.82 -49.30 3.25
CA MET A 81 45.64 -50.74 3.46
C MET A 81 46.89 -51.34 4.10
N GLY A 82 46.77 -51.86 5.33
CA GLY A 82 47.90 -52.37 6.10
C GLY A 82 48.76 -51.29 6.77
N GLN A 83 48.35 -50.01 6.71
CA GLN A 83 49.02 -48.92 7.39
C GLN A 83 48.54 -48.79 8.86
N ARG A 84 49.38 -48.20 9.72
CA ARG A 84 48.98 -47.81 11.08
C ARG A 84 47.95 -46.68 11.03
N GLY A 85 46.91 -46.78 11.86
CA GLY A 85 45.85 -45.78 11.91
C GLY A 85 46.33 -44.34 12.12
N ARG A 86 47.29 -44.14 13.02
CA ARG A 86 47.86 -42.82 13.34
C ARG A 86 48.60 -42.18 12.18
N ASP A 87 49.19 -42.99 11.32
CA ASP A 87 49.93 -42.51 10.14
C ASP A 87 48.98 -42.20 8.98
N CYS A 88 47.84 -42.91 8.91
CA CYS A 88 46.80 -42.65 7.92
C CYS A 88 45.97 -41.41 8.26
N TRP A 89 45.65 -41.20 9.54
CA TRP A 89 44.76 -40.14 10.02
C TRP A 89 45.40 -39.20 11.05
N PRO A 90 46.59 -38.62 10.79
CA PRO A 90 47.25 -37.72 11.72
C PRO A 90 46.40 -36.48 12.06
N GLU A 91 45.55 -36.03 11.14
CA GLU A 91 44.73 -34.83 11.28
C GLU A 91 43.53 -34.95 12.25
N ILE A 92 43.10 -36.17 12.56
CA ILE A 92 41.96 -36.43 13.48
C ILE A 92 42.32 -37.37 14.62
N TRP A 93 43.59 -37.79 14.73
CA TRP A 93 44.00 -38.81 15.69
C TRP A 93 43.84 -38.39 17.15
N ASP A 94 43.93 -37.09 17.42
CA ASP A 94 43.63 -36.50 18.73
C ASP A 94 42.16 -36.71 19.15
N VAL A 95 41.25 -36.84 18.18
CA VAL A 95 39.83 -37.15 18.42
C VAL A 95 39.58 -38.66 18.47
N ILE A 96 39.98 -39.40 17.43
CA ILE A 96 39.61 -40.83 17.31
C ILE A 96 40.52 -41.76 18.11
N GLY A 97 41.79 -41.37 18.34
CA GLY A 97 42.79 -42.18 19.03
C GLY A 97 42.39 -42.53 20.48
N PRO A 98 41.99 -41.54 21.31
CA PRO A 98 41.52 -41.80 22.67
C PRO A 98 40.28 -42.70 22.72
N MET A 99 39.38 -42.60 21.73
CA MET A 99 38.20 -43.48 21.63
C MET A 99 38.61 -44.93 21.36
N LEU A 100 39.52 -45.16 20.41
CA LEU A 100 40.05 -46.48 20.08
C LEU A 100 40.81 -47.09 21.27
N GLU A 101 41.65 -46.30 21.95
CA GLU A 101 42.39 -46.74 23.14
C GLU A 101 41.47 -47.14 24.29
N LYS A 102 40.37 -46.39 24.50
CA LYS A 102 39.35 -46.75 25.49
C LYS A 102 38.76 -48.13 25.20
N VAL A 103 38.39 -48.41 23.94
CA VAL A 103 37.83 -49.72 23.56
C VAL A 103 38.86 -50.84 23.78
N LEU A 104 40.12 -50.63 23.40
CA LEU A 104 41.20 -51.61 23.61
C LEU A 104 41.49 -51.91 25.08
N THR A 105 41.35 -50.91 25.97
CA THR A 105 41.69 -51.05 27.40
C THR A 105 40.52 -51.54 28.24
N THR A 106 39.29 -51.13 27.92
CA THR A 106 38.10 -51.42 28.72
C THR A 106 37.25 -52.57 28.15
N GLY A 107 37.28 -52.79 26.83
CA GLY A 107 36.34 -53.68 26.15
C GLY A 107 34.91 -53.13 26.03
N GLU A 108 34.67 -51.87 26.38
CA GLU A 108 33.38 -51.23 26.18
C GLU A 108 33.31 -50.62 24.77
N ALA A 109 32.25 -50.91 24.03
CA ALA A 109 32.01 -50.28 22.73
C ALA A 109 31.68 -48.79 22.87
N THR A 110 32.05 -47.99 21.88
CA THR A 110 31.68 -46.57 21.79
C THR A 110 30.85 -46.31 20.53
N TRP A 111 30.01 -45.28 20.57
CA TRP A 111 29.31 -44.76 19.41
C TRP A 111 29.36 -43.23 19.41
N SER A 112 29.36 -42.66 18.22
CA SER A 112 29.33 -41.21 17.99
C SER A 112 28.33 -40.92 16.88
N ASP A 113 27.53 -39.87 17.08
CA ASP A 113 26.50 -39.42 16.14
C ASP A 113 26.91 -38.06 15.58
N ASP A 114 26.84 -37.90 14.25
CA ASP A 114 27.24 -36.70 13.51
C ASP A 114 28.55 -36.05 14.02
N GLN A 115 29.58 -36.87 14.26
CA GLN A 115 30.85 -36.37 14.77
C GLN A 115 31.60 -35.62 13.67
N LEU A 116 31.88 -34.34 13.89
CA LEU A 116 32.75 -33.54 13.02
C LEU A 116 34.18 -34.10 13.06
N LEU A 117 34.69 -34.46 11.89
CA LEU A 117 36.06 -34.89 11.64
C LEU A 117 36.60 -34.13 10.42
N LEU A 118 37.68 -33.39 10.62
CA LEU A 118 38.33 -32.61 9.56
C LEU A 118 39.29 -33.51 8.78
N LEU A 119 38.93 -33.95 7.58
CA LEU A 119 39.69 -34.95 6.82
C LEU A 119 40.53 -34.32 5.71
N ASN A 120 41.79 -34.74 5.56
CA ASN A 120 42.62 -34.36 4.41
C ASN A 120 42.67 -35.50 3.37
N ARG A 121 41.56 -35.70 2.66
CA ARG A 121 41.37 -36.80 1.70
C ARG A 121 41.40 -36.38 0.22
N ASN A 122 41.30 -35.07 -0.04
CA ASN A 122 41.22 -34.46 -1.37
C ASN A 122 42.23 -33.31 -1.57
N GLY A 123 43.30 -33.26 -0.77
CA GLY A 123 44.36 -32.24 -0.86
C GLY A 123 44.07 -30.94 -0.10
N TYR A 124 42.92 -30.85 0.57
CA TYR A 124 42.57 -29.82 1.54
C TYR A 124 41.87 -30.46 2.73
N LEU A 125 41.82 -29.74 3.86
CA LEU A 125 41.17 -30.21 5.07
C LEU A 125 39.66 -29.91 4.98
N GLU A 126 38.88 -30.97 4.78
CA GLU A 126 37.45 -30.96 4.49
C GLU A 126 36.59 -31.13 5.75
N GLU A 127 35.50 -30.36 5.86
CA GLU A 127 34.46 -30.55 6.87
C GLU A 127 33.66 -31.83 6.55
N CYS A 128 33.80 -32.86 7.38
CA CYS A 128 33.09 -34.11 7.24
C CYS A 128 32.39 -34.50 8.55
N TYR A 129 31.18 -35.06 8.48
CA TYR A 129 30.43 -35.55 9.64
C TYR A 129 30.23 -37.05 9.53
N PHE A 130 30.48 -37.78 10.61
CA PHE A 130 30.38 -39.23 10.62
C PHE A 130 29.60 -39.76 11.80
N THR A 131 28.74 -40.72 11.52
CA THR A 131 28.12 -41.58 12.55
C THR A 131 28.82 -42.93 12.51
N PHE A 132 29.43 -43.31 13.63
CA PHE A 132 30.21 -44.55 13.69
C PHE A 132 30.16 -45.22 15.06
N SER A 133 30.50 -46.50 15.08
CA SER A 133 30.68 -47.27 16.30
C SER A 133 32.01 -48.00 16.30
N TYR A 134 32.67 -48.05 17.45
CA TYR A 134 33.85 -48.89 17.70
C TYR A 134 33.47 -50.03 18.62
N SER A 135 33.51 -51.25 18.09
CA SER A 135 33.17 -52.48 18.82
C SER A 135 34.41 -53.37 18.97
N PRO A 136 34.70 -53.90 20.18
CA PRO A 136 35.87 -54.75 20.38
C PRO A 136 35.69 -56.10 19.66
N ILE A 137 36.76 -56.59 19.05
CA ILE A 137 36.86 -57.95 18.53
C ILE A 137 37.67 -58.77 19.52
N ILE A 138 37.03 -59.76 20.14
CA ILE A 138 37.66 -60.65 21.11
C ILE A 138 38.31 -61.81 20.35
N ASP A 139 39.59 -62.08 20.64
CA ASP A 139 40.35 -63.18 20.06
C ASP A 139 40.12 -64.51 20.81
N GLU A 140 40.73 -65.59 20.33
CA GLU A 140 40.57 -66.94 20.90
C GLU A 140 41.16 -67.05 22.32
N THR A 141 41.99 -66.08 22.74
CA THR A 141 42.57 -66.01 24.08
C THR A 141 41.67 -65.27 25.08
N GLY A 142 40.54 -64.72 24.63
CA GLY A 142 39.64 -63.88 25.41
C GLY A 142 40.15 -62.45 25.59
N LYS A 143 41.19 -62.04 24.85
CA LYS A 143 41.72 -60.67 24.84
C LYS A 143 41.16 -59.90 23.64
N ILE A 144 41.25 -58.58 23.69
CA ILE A 144 40.83 -57.73 22.57
C ILE A 144 41.93 -57.76 21.51
N GLY A 145 41.66 -58.41 20.38
CA GLY A 145 42.59 -58.53 19.26
C GLY A 145 42.52 -57.37 18.28
N GLY A 146 41.35 -56.72 18.19
CA GLY A 146 41.12 -55.58 17.30
C GLY A 146 39.81 -54.86 17.59
N ILE A 147 39.46 -53.92 16.72
CA ILE A 147 38.24 -53.11 16.79
C ILE A 147 37.53 -53.17 15.44
N PHE A 148 36.26 -53.51 15.47
CA PHE A 148 35.33 -53.44 14.34
C PHE A 148 34.70 -52.05 14.30
N THR A 149 34.78 -51.40 13.15
CA THR A 149 34.16 -50.09 12.90
C THR A 149 33.17 -50.19 11.77
N ALA A 150 31.90 -49.89 12.07
CA ALA A 150 30.92 -49.52 11.04
C ALA A 150 30.76 -48.00 11.07
N VAL A 151 30.89 -47.36 9.91
CA VAL A 151 30.82 -45.89 9.77
C VAL A 151 29.91 -45.51 8.62
N THR A 152 29.24 -44.38 8.76
CA THR A 152 28.46 -43.75 7.70
C THR A 152 28.75 -42.27 7.69
N GLU A 153 29.03 -41.73 6.50
CA GLU A 153 29.19 -40.30 6.31
C GLU A 153 27.80 -39.64 6.28
N THR A 154 27.66 -38.56 7.05
CA THR A 154 26.41 -37.80 7.27
C THR A 154 26.58 -36.34 6.87
N THR A 155 27.72 -35.99 6.25
CA THR A 155 28.14 -34.64 5.88
C THR A 155 27.07 -33.87 5.10
N GLU A 156 26.57 -34.44 4.00
CA GLU A 156 25.57 -33.77 3.15
C GLU A 156 24.27 -33.46 3.90
N ARG A 157 23.83 -34.40 4.76
CA ARG A 157 22.63 -34.23 5.57
C ARG A 157 22.81 -33.09 6.59
N VAL A 158 23.89 -33.12 7.37
CA VAL A 158 24.16 -32.11 8.41
C VAL A 158 24.33 -30.72 7.81
N ILE A 159 25.09 -30.60 6.72
CA ILE A 159 25.30 -29.33 6.01
C ILE A 159 23.98 -28.85 5.37
N GLY A 160 23.22 -29.74 4.74
CA GLY A 160 21.92 -29.41 4.14
C GLY A 160 20.91 -28.88 5.16
N GLU A 161 20.79 -29.53 6.32
CA GLU A 161 19.94 -29.07 7.43
C GLU A 161 20.39 -27.70 7.95
N ARG A 162 21.71 -27.49 8.10
CA ARG A 162 22.29 -26.21 8.54
C ARG A 162 21.97 -25.08 7.55
N ARG A 163 22.17 -25.30 6.24
CA ARG A 163 21.90 -24.33 5.16
C ARG A 163 20.40 -24.02 5.03
N LEU A 164 19.53 -25.03 5.17
CA LEU A 164 18.08 -24.82 5.14
C LEU A 164 17.60 -23.95 6.31
N ARG A 165 18.18 -24.12 7.50
CA ARG A 165 17.91 -23.25 8.65
C ARG A 165 18.32 -21.80 8.36
N THR A 166 19.49 -21.58 7.75
CA THR A 166 19.94 -20.24 7.32
C THR A 166 18.93 -19.56 6.40
N LEU A 167 18.44 -20.27 5.37
CA LEU A 167 17.46 -19.72 4.42
C LEU A 167 16.14 -19.34 5.12
N ARG A 168 15.67 -20.16 6.06
CA ARG A 168 14.47 -19.86 6.86
C ARG A 168 14.65 -18.63 7.75
N GLU A 169 15.81 -18.50 8.40
CA GLU A 169 16.14 -17.33 9.23
C GLU A 169 16.24 -16.04 8.40
N LEU A 170 16.84 -16.12 7.21
CA LEU A 170 16.92 -15.02 6.25
C LEU A 170 15.52 -14.55 5.85
N ALA A 171 14.66 -15.47 5.39
CA ALA A 171 13.29 -15.15 4.98
C ALA A 171 12.44 -14.55 6.10
N ALA A 172 12.59 -15.04 7.33
CA ALA A 172 11.83 -14.56 8.48
C ALA A 172 12.24 -13.14 8.90
N LYS A 173 13.54 -12.84 8.96
CA LYS A 173 14.04 -11.53 9.42
C LYS A 173 13.83 -10.43 8.39
N THR A 174 13.95 -10.73 7.11
CA THR A 174 13.86 -9.70 6.06
C THR A 174 12.42 -9.25 5.79
N ALA A 175 11.41 -10.05 6.14
CA ALA A 175 10.00 -9.70 6.01
C ALA A 175 9.58 -8.45 6.82
N GLU A 176 10.37 -8.04 7.81
CA GLU A 176 10.12 -6.85 8.63
C GLU A 176 10.69 -5.55 8.03
N ALA A 177 11.46 -5.65 6.94
CA ALA A 177 12.12 -4.51 6.33
C ALA A 177 11.11 -3.50 5.75
N ARG A 178 11.32 -2.21 6.04
CA ARG A 178 10.48 -1.11 5.53
C ARG A 178 11.21 -0.19 4.56
N THR A 179 12.53 -0.32 4.46
CA THR A 179 13.37 0.40 3.50
C THR A 179 14.38 -0.55 2.87
N VAL A 180 14.88 -0.18 1.69
CA VAL A 180 15.84 -0.98 0.92
C VAL A 180 17.16 -1.18 1.70
N GLU A 181 17.62 -0.14 2.41
CA GLU A 181 18.79 -0.24 3.29
C GLU A 181 18.56 -1.20 4.45
N GLN A 182 17.37 -1.14 5.06
CA GLN A 182 17.00 -2.03 6.15
C GLN A 182 16.92 -3.48 5.67
N ALA A 183 16.39 -3.72 4.47
CA ALA A 183 16.35 -5.04 3.84
C ALA A 183 17.76 -5.61 3.64
N GLY A 184 18.69 -4.81 3.09
CA GLY A 184 20.09 -5.21 2.94
C GLY A 184 20.79 -5.45 4.28
N TYR A 185 20.56 -4.60 5.27
CA TYR A 185 21.11 -4.77 6.62
C TYR A 185 20.63 -6.04 7.32
N LEU A 186 19.32 -6.26 7.36
CA LEU A 186 18.70 -7.43 8.00
C LEU A 186 19.08 -8.73 7.28
N SER A 187 19.21 -8.68 5.94
CA SER A 187 19.71 -9.79 5.15
C SER A 187 21.10 -10.21 5.60
N ALA A 188 22.05 -9.28 5.67
CA ALA A 188 23.40 -9.59 6.14
C ALA A 188 23.40 -10.06 7.60
N GLN A 189 22.64 -9.41 8.50
CA GLN A 189 22.56 -9.83 9.89
C GLN A 189 22.04 -11.26 10.07
N SER A 190 21.13 -11.72 9.22
CA SER A 190 20.60 -13.09 9.29
C SER A 190 21.68 -14.15 9.04
N LEU A 191 22.74 -13.82 8.29
CA LEU A 191 23.81 -14.74 7.92
C LEU A 191 24.85 -14.94 9.05
N ILE A 192 24.75 -14.23 10.18
CA ILE A 192 25.75 -14.28 11.27
C ILE A 192 25.89 -15.66 11.92
N ASN A 193 24.84 -16.49 11.87
CA ASN A 193 24.87 -17.84 12.42
C ASN A 193 25.40 -18.88 11.43
N SER A 194 25.83 -18.44 10.23
CA SER A 194 26.19 -19.32 9.11
C SER A 194 27.67 -19.22 8.74
N LEU A 195 28.53 -18.76 9.67
CA LEU A 195 29.95 -18.48 9.41
C LEU A 195 30.80 -19.72 9.03
N ALA A 196 30.27 -20.93 9.22
CA ALA A 196 30.89 -22.15 8.72
C ALA A 196 30.73 -22.31 7.20
N ASP A 197 29.56 -21.95 6.65
CA ASP A 197 29.26 -21.99 5.21
C ASP A 197 29.51 -20.65 4.51
N ILE A 198 29.48 -19.54 5.24
CA ILE A 198 29.60 -18.17 4.69
C ILE A 198 30.54 -17.40 5.64
N PRO A 199 31.87 -17.57 5.52
CA PRO A 199 32.82 -16.95 6.44
C PRO A 199 32.67 -15.42 6.55
N PHE A 200 32.21 -14.78 5.48
CA PHE A 200 31.76 -13.39 5.48
C PHE A 200 30.74 -13.12 4.37
N ALA A 201 29.96 -12.06 4.54
CA ALA A 201 29.05 -11.55 3.51
C ALA A 201 29.06 -10.02 3.49
N LEU A 202 28.84 -9.42 2.31
CA LEU A 202 28.72 -7.98 2.12
C LEU A 202 27.59 -7.69 1.14
N ILE A 203 26.79 -6.65 1.42
CA ILE A 203 25.73 -6.18 0.52
C ILE A 203 25.98 -4.72 0.20
N TYR A 204 26.16 -4.43 -1.09
CA TYR A 204 26.32 -3.08 -1.62
C TYR A 204 25.10 -2.70 -2.45
N LEU A 205 24.43 -1.60 -2.11
CA LEU A 205 23.36 -1.02 -2.93
C LEU A 205 23.95 -0.04 -3.94
N LEU A 206 23.49 -0.07 -5.18
CA LEU A 206 23.83 0.96 -6.17
C LEU A 206 23.01 2.22 -5.93
N GLU A 207 23.65 3.37 -6.07
CA GLU A 207 22.96 4.65 -6.13
C GLU A 207 22.27 4.86 -7.49
N THR A 208 21.36 5.84 -7.55
CA THR A 208 20.50 6.12 -8.72
C THR A 208 21.27 6.37 -10.02
N ASP A 209 22.51 6.85 -9.93
CA ASP A 209 23.38 7.11 -11.08
C ASP A 209 24.10 5.86 -11.60
N GLY A 210 24.04 4.74 -10.87
CA GLY A 210 24.69 3.48 -11.19
C GLY A 210 26.22 3.49 -11.10
N ASN A 211 26.82 4.59 -10.63
CA ASN A 211 28.28 4.76 -10.57
C ASN A 211 28.84 4.48 -9.19
N ILE A 212 28.01 4.55 -8.16
CA ILE A 212 28.43 4.43 -6.77
C ILE A 212 27.73 3.24 -6.14
N ALA A 213 28.50 2.36 -5.50
CA ALA A 213 28.00 1.25 -4.69
C ALA A 213 28.30 1.50 -3.20
N ARG A 214 27.27 1.51 -2.36
CA ARG A 214 27.38 1.80 -0.92
C ARG A 214 27.12 0.55 -0.09
N LEU A 215 28.00 0.27 0.87
CA LEU A 215 27.87 -0.84 1.79
C LEU A 215 26.69 -0.60 2.75
N VAL A 216 25.73 -1.53 2.77
CA VAL A 216 24.55 -1.44 3.64
C VAL A 216 24.39 -2.61 4.60
N GLY A 217 24.98 -3.76 4.28
CA GLY A 217 24.93 -4.95 5.10
C GLY A 217 26.27 -5.67 5.11
N ARG A 218 26.64 -6.25 6.25
CA ARG A 218 27.87 -7.04 6.39
C ARG A 218 27.75 -8.13 7.46
N THR A 219 28.53 -9.19 7.27
CA THR A 219 28.60 -10.35 8.16
C THR A 219 30.03 -10.84 8.25
N GLY A 220 30.52 -11.14 9.44
CA GLY A 220 31.84 -11.75 9.63
C GLY A 220 33.04 -10.85 9.33
N ILE A 221 32.87 -9.64 8.79
CA ILE A 221 33.96 -8.74 8.39
C ILE A 221 33.79 -7.32 8.97
N GLU A 222 34.89 -6.62 9.25
CA GLU A 222 34.90 -5.25 9.78
C GLU A 222 34.80 -4.20 8.67
N VAL A 223 33.93 -3.21 8.87
CA VAL A 223 33.68 -2.11 7.92
C VAL A 223 34.89 -1.19 7.78
N GLY A 224 35.14 -0.69 6.58
CA GLY A 224 36.20 0.28 6.29
C GLY A 224 37.57 -0.36 6.07
N THR A 225 37.61 -1.70 6.00
CA THR A 225 38.79 -2.45 5.55
C THR A 225 38.90 -2.39 4.02
N PRO A 226 40.09 -2.67 3.42
CA PRO A 226 40.22 -2.75 1.96
C PRO A 226 39.26 -3.75 1.29
N ALA A 227 38.84 -4.79 2.02
CA ALA A 227 37.86 -5.78 1.59
C ALA A 227 36.40 -5.34 1.79
N SER A 228 36.13 -4.31 2.59
CA SER A 228 34.76 -3.79 2.81
C SER A 228 34.73 -2.26 2.95
N PRO A 229 35.16 -1.52 1.92
CA PRO A 229 35.04 -0.06 1.91
C PRO A 229 33.57 0.34 2.01
N VAL A 230 33.29 1.48 2.66
CA VAL A 230 31.93 1.98 2.87
C VAL A 230 31.25 2.37 1.54
N GLN A 231 32.04 2.85 0.59
CA GLN A 231 31.59 3.31 -0.71
C GLN A 231 32.62 2.93 -1.76
N ILE A 232 32.14 2.55 -2.94
CA ILE A 232 32.94 2.12 -4.07
C ILE A 232 32.49 2.91 -5.28
N ASP A 233 33.46 3.52 -5.96
CA ASP A 233 33.26 4.24 -7.21
C ASP A 233 33.52 3.27 -8.37
N LEU A 234 32.45 2.92 -9.07
CA LEU A 234 32.43 1.97 -10.20
C LEU A 234 32.97 2.58 -11.49
N THR A 235 33.23 3.90 -11.54
CA THR A 235 33.83 4.56 -12.71
C THR A 235 35.35 4.35 -12.80
N LYS A 236 35.96 3.92 -11.69
CA LYS A 236 37.40 3.63 -11.63
C LYS A 236 37.73 2.30 -12.30
N SER A 237 39.00 2.17 -12.71
CA SER A 237 39.54 0.95 -13.32
C SER A 237 39.26 -0.27 -12.44
N GLU A 238 38.96 -1.41 -13.06
CA GLU A 238 38.66 -2.67 -12.38
C GLU A 238 39.80 -3.14 -11.44
N ALA A 239 41.04 -2.80 -11.77
CA ALA A 239 42.20 -3.07 -10.92
C ALA A 239 42.20 -2.28 -9.59
N GLU A 240 41.44 -1.19 -9.50
CA GLU A 240 41.28 -0.37 -8.30
C GLU A 240 40.05 -0.78 -7.48
N GLN A 241 39.19 -1.67 -8.01
CA GLN A 241 38.00 -2.16 -7.32
C GLN A 241 38.30 -3.45 -6.54
N PRO A 242 37.80 -3.59 -5.30
CA PRO A 242 38.14 -4.75 -4.45
C PRO A 242 37.51 -6.07 -4.95
N TRP A 243 36.35 -6.01 -5.61
CA TRP A 243 35.54 -7.19 -5.95
C TRP A 243 35.14 -7.29 -7.44
N CYS A 244 35.89 -6.66 -8.35
CA CYS A 244 35.63 -6.76 -9.81
C CYS A 244 34.16 -6.52 -10.21
N PHE A 245 33.56 -5.42 -9.72
CA PHE A 245 32.12 -5.15 -9.93
C PHE A 245 31.78 -4.86 -11.39
N THR A 246 32.72 -4.29 -12.14
CA THR A 246 32.53 -3.91 -13.55
C THR A 246 32.11 -5.11 -14.42
N GLU A 247 32.77 -6.26 -14.26
CA GLU A 247 32.41 -7.47 -15.03
C GLU A 247 31.00 -7.99 -14.67
N VAL A 248 30.66 -8.02 -13.38
CA VAL A 248 29.32 -8.42 -12.91
C VAL A 248 28.23 -7.45 -13.40
N GLN A 249 28.52 -6.15 -13.41
CA GLN A 249 27.60 -5.12 -13.90
C GLN A 249 27.34 -5.23 -15.39
N ASN A 250 28.37 -5.55 -16.18
CA ASN A 250 28.27 -5.66 -17.63
C ASN A 250 27.59 -6.97 -18.08
N THR A 251 27.87 -8.08 -17.40
CA THR A 251 27.35 -9.40 -17.76
C THR A 251 26.01 -9.70 -17.12
N GLY A 252 25.74 -9.16 -15.93
CA GLY A 252 24.60 -9.57 -15.11
C GLY A 252 24.77 -10.98 -14.51
N GLU A 253 25.96 -11.58 -14.61
CA GLU A 253 26.27 -12.93 -14.14
C GLU A 253 27.17 -12.92 -12.90
N ALA A 254 27.09 -13.98 -12.10
CA ALA A 254 27.89 -14.12 -10.89
C ALA A 254 29.36 -14.41 -11.20
N GLN A 255 30.28 -13.75 -10.50
CA GLN A 255 31.73 -13.90 -10.71
C GLN A 255 32.44 -14.48 -9.48
N ILE A 256 33.32 -15.45 -9.70
CA ILE A 256 34.13 -16.08 -8.65
C ILE A 256 35.53 -15.46 -8.63
N ILE A 257 35.93 -14.99 -7.45
CA ILE A 257 37.26 -14.44 -7.20
C ILE A 257 38.06 -15.47 -6.40
N ASN A 258 39.13 -16.03 -7.00
CA ASN A 258 39.91 -17.13 -6.43
C ASN A 258 41.22 -16.69 -5.76
N ASP A 259 41.62 -15.44 -5.92
CA ASP A 259 42.93 -14.89 -5.53
C ASP A 259 42.81 -13.96 -4.31
N LEU A 260 41.91 -14.27 -3.38
CA LEU A 260 41.66 -13.41 -2.21
C LEU A 260 42.88 -13.19 -1.33
N LYS A 261 43.72 -14.21 -1.19
CA LYS A 261 44.95 -14.15 -0.38
C LYS A 261 45.99 -13.18 -0.93
N THR A 262 46.02 -12.97 -2.25
CA THR A 262 46.91 -11.99 -2.89
C THR A 262 46.28 -10.60 -2.94
N ARG A 263 44.94 -10.51 -3.02
CA ARG A 263 44.20 -9.24 -3.05
C ARG A 263 44.11 -8.57 -1.68
N PHE A 264 43.95 -9.34 -0.61
CA PHE A 264 43.69 -8.82 0.72
C PHE A 264 44.70 -9.35 1.74
N THR A 265 45.22 -8.45 2.58
CA THR A 265 46.22 -8.78 3.60
C THR A 265 45.63 -9.50 4.82
N ALA A 266 44.36 -9.26 5.13
CA ALA A 266 43.65 -9.91 6.23
C ALA A 266 42.17 -10.08 5.88
N LEU A 267 41.68 -11.32 5.96
CA LEU A 267 40.27 -11.68 5.82
C LEU A 267 39.80 -12.44 7.06
N PRO A 268 38.50 -12.37 7.38
CA PRO A 268 37.96 -13.11 8.50
C PRO A 268 37.99 -14.61 8.24
N ARG A 269 38.16 -15.38 9.31
CA ARG A 269 38.26 -16.84 9.24
C ARG A 269 36.90 -17.55 9.38
N GLY A 270 35.84 -16.80 9.65
CA GLY A 270 34.53 -17.37 9.97
C GLY A 270 34.61 -18.28 11.19
N SER A 271 34.03 -19.49 11.09
CA SER A 271 34.13 -20.54 12.12
C SER A 271 35.41 -21.38 12.04
N TRP A 272 36.30 -21.10 11.09
CA TRP A 272 37.45 -21.95 10.77
C TRP A 272 38.78 -21.36 11.21
N SER A 273 39.83 -22.18 11.17
CA SER A 273 41.20 -21.78 11.55
C SER A 273 41.93 -20.95 10.49
N GLU A 274 41.46 -20.97 9.23
CA GLU A 274 42.05 -20.28 8.10
C GLU A 274 41.03 -19.40 7.37
N PRO A 275 41.47 -18.28 6.75
CA PRO A 275 40.59 -17.43 5.96
C PRO A 275 40.19 -18.10 4.63
N PRO A 276 39.06 -17.70 4.04
CA PRO A 276 38.63 -18.20 2.74
C PRO A 276 39.62 -17.79 1.63
N HIS A 277 39.82 -18.69 0.66
CA HIS A 277 40.67 -18.44 -0.49
C HIS A 277 39.92 -17.83 -1.67
N SER A 278 38.60 -18.06 -1.73
CA SER A 278 37.73 -17.58 -2.79
C SER A 278 36.42 -16.97 -2.25
N ALA A 279 35.78 -16.15 -3.07
CA ALA A 279 34.47 -15.57 -2.83
C ALA A 279 33.70 -15.48 -4.15
N ILE A 280 32.38 -15.35 -4.06
CA ILE A 280 31.53 -15.06 -5.21
C ILE A 280 30.91 -13.67 -5.07
N VAL A 281 30.75 -12.98 -6.19
CA VAL A 281 30.05 -11.70 -6.31
C VAL A 281 28.79 -11.97 -7.14
N MET A 282 27.63 -11.78 -6.50
CA MET A 282 26.32 -12.06 -7.05
C MET A 282 25.59 -10.75 -7.38
N PRO A 283 25.06 -10.58 -8.60
CA PRO A 283 24.21 -9.46 -8.93
C PRO A 283 22.81 -9.64 -8.34
N ILE A 284 22.27 -8.58 -7.75
CA ILE A 284 20.86 -8.51 -7.35
C ILE A 284 20.13 -7.65 -8.38
N LEU A 285 19.29 -8.31 -9.16
CA LEU A 285 18.52 -7.70 -10.24
C LEU A 285 17.08 -7.49 -9.78
N GLN A 286 16.53 -6.29 -10.02
CA GLN A 286 15.12 -6.02 -9.80
C GLN A 286 14.29 -6.49 -11.00
N SER A 287 13.19 -7.20 -10.74
CA SER A 287 12.27 -7.66 -11.79
C SER A 287 11.40 -6.51 -12.29
N GLY A 288 11.47 -6.21 -13.59
CA GLY A 288 10.74 -5.13 -14.27
C GLY A 288 10.92 -5.18 -15.79
N GLN A 289 10.43 -4.17 -16.53
CA GLN A 289 10.55 -4.10 -18.01
C GLN A 289 12.00 -4.04 -18.53
N LYS A 290 12.95 -3.61 -17.68
CA LYS A 290 14.39 -3.78 -17.88
C LYS A 290 14.94 -4.42 -16.62
N GLN A 291 15.66 -5.55 -16.72
CA GLN A 291 16.43 -6.09 -15.61
C GLN A 291 17.48 -5.06 -15.21
N GLN A 292 17.22 -4.35 -14.11
CA GLN A 292 18.12 -3.34 -13.58
C GLN A 292 18.86 -3.91 -12.38
N LEU A 293 20.18 -3.76 -12.40
CA LEU A 293 21.03 -4.10 -11.26
C LEU A 293 20.82 -3.08 -10.15
N VAL A 294 20.45 -3.55 -8.96
CA VAL A 294 20.17 -2.71 -7.79
C VAL A 294 21.16 -2.91 -6.66
N ALA A 295 21.78 -4.09 -6.57
CA ALA A 295 22.74 -4.38 -5.52
C ALA A 295 23.76 -5.44 -5.95
N PHE A 296 24.86 -5.54 -5.21
CA PHE A 296 25.80 -6.64 -5.25
C PHE A 296 25.82 -7.36 -3.90
N LEU A 297 25.83 -8.69 -3.93
CA LEU A 297 26.02 -9.55 -2.76
C LEU A 297 27.33 -10.31 -2.90
N ILE A 298 28.27 -10.10 -1.98
CA ILE A 298 29.54 -10.82 -1.93
C ILE A 298 29.45 -11.87 -0.83
N LEU A 299 29.80 -13.11 -1.14
CA LEU A 299 29.80 -14.25 -0.21
C LEU A 299 31.16 -14.94 -0.23
N GLY A 300 31.79 -15.04 0.94
CA GLY A 300 33.01 -15.85 1.10
C GLY A 300 32.70 -17.34 0.93
N ILE A 301 33.54 -18.06 0.18
CA ILE A 301 33.42 -19.51 0.00
C ILE A 301 34.22 -20.20 1.11
N SER A 302 33.61 -21.14 1.81
CA SER A 302 34.26 -21.86 2.91
C SER A 302 35.50 -22.62 2.41
N PRO A 303 36.66 -22.49 3.08
CA PRO A 303 37.87 -23.25 2.71
C PRO A 303 37.75 -24.74 3.09
N ARG A 304 36.68 -25.14 3.79
CA ARG A 304 36.43 -26.50 4.28
C ARG A 304 35.50 -27.33 3.39
N LYS A 305 34.98 -26.77 2.30
CA LYS A 305 34.11 -27.51 1.38
C LYS A 305 34.38 -27.09 -0.05
N GLU A 306 34.40 -28.07 -0.95
CA GLU A 306 34.45 -27.82 -2.39
C GLU A 306 33.24 -26.99 -2.84
N PHE A 307 33.47 -26.04 -3.74
CA PHE A 307 32.41 -25.19 -4.29
C PHE A 307 31.73 -25.89 -5.47
N ASP A 308 30.93 -26.91 -5.14
CA ASP A 308 30.12 -27.69 -6.08
C ASP A 308 28.79 -27.00 -6.45
N ASP A 309 28.01 -27.64 -7.34
CA ASP A 309 26.73 -27.12 -7.80
C ASP A 309 25.69 -26.98 -6.67
N GLN A 310 25.73 -27.84 -5.65
CA GLN A 310 24.82 -27.74 -4.50
C GLN A 310 25.15 -26.51 -3.65
N TYR A 311 26.44 -26.22 -3.45
CA TYR A 311 26.90 -25.05 -2.73
C TYR A 311 26.63 -23.76 -3.51
N ARG A 312 26.84 -23.77 -4.83
CA ARG A 312 26.42 -22.67 -5.70
C ARG A 312 24.92 -22.42 -5.60
N GLY A 313 24.10 -23.47 -5.70
CA GLY A 313 22.64 -23.37 -5.57
C GLY A 313 22.19 -22.78 -4.23
N PHE A 314 22.89 -23.08 -3.13
CA PHE A 314 22.64 -22.44 -1.85
C PHE A 314 22.90 -20.92 -1.89
N PHE A 315 23.97 -20.47 -2.53
CA PHE A 315 24.26 -19.04 -2.69
C PHE A 315 23.27 -18.34 -3.61
N GLU A 316 22.82 -18.99 -4.67
CA GLU A 316 21.75 -18.49 -5.56
C GLU A 316 20.43 -18.30 -4.81
N LEU A 317 20.06 -19.24 -3.94
CA LEU A 317 18.88 -19.12 -3.08
C LEU A 317 19.00 -17.93 -2.12
N ILE A 318 20.18 -17.71 -1.50
CA ILE A 318 20.40 -16.53 -0.66
C ILE A 318 20.20 -15.25 -1.49
N THR A 319 20.84 -15.15 -2.65
CA THR A 319 20.71 -13.98 -3.53
C THR A 319 19.25 -13.70 -3.89
N SER A 320 18.49 -14.75 -4.25
CA SER A 320 17.07 -14.63 -4.58
C SER A 320 16.23 -14.11 -3.40
N HIS A 321 16.49 -14.60 -2.19
CA HIS A 321 15.83 -14.12 -0.97
C HIS A 321 16.16 -12.66 -0.65
N VAL A 322 17.43 -12.25 -0.81
CA VAL A 322 17.84 -10.84 -0.62
C VAL A 322 17.22 -9.93 -1.68
N ALA A 323 17.18 -10.38 -2.94
CA ALA A 323 16.54 -9.65 -4.04
C ALA A 323 15.05 -9.39 -3.76
N THR A 324 14.34 -10.43 -3.31
CA THR A 324 12.92 -10.34 -2.96
C THR A 324 12.70 -9.34 -1.81
N ALA A 325 13.52 -9.42 -0.76
CA ALA A 325 13.41 -8.49 0.37
C ALA A 325 13.63 -7.02 -0.02
N ILE A 326 14.59 -6.75 -0.91
CA ILE A 326 14.85 -5.41 -1.42
C ILE A 326 13.66 -4.91 -2.25
N ALA A 327 13.11 -5.73 -3.14
CA ALA A 327 11.96 -5.37 -3.97
C ALA A 327 10.69 -5.10 -3.14
N ASP A 328 10.42 -5.92 -2.13
CA ASP A 328 9.28 -5.72 -1.23
C ASP A 328 9.42 -4.40 -0.44
N ALA A 329 10.62 -4.09 0.05
CA ALA A 329 10.87 -2.86 0.79
C ALA A 329 10.79 -1.60 -0.09
N ASP A 330 11.26 -1.67 -1.34
CA ASP A 330 11.13 -0.59 -2.33
C ASP A 330 9.65 -0.29 -2.63
N THR A 331 8.87 -1.35 -2.84
CA THR A 331 7.42 -1.25 -3.09
C THR A 331 6.71 -0.59 -1.90
N TYR A 332 7.01 -1.04 -0.68
CA TYR A 332 6.43 -0.46 0.54
C TYR A 332 6.79 1.03 0.72
N ALA A 333 8.04 1.40 0.46
CA ALA A 333 8.48 2.79 0.55
C ALA A 333 7.79 3.69 -0.48
N ALA A 334 7.62 3.21 -1.71
CA ALA A 334 6.93 3.92 -2.78
C ALA A 334 5.44 4.13 -2.47
N GLU A 335 4.75 3.11 -1.94
CA GLU A 335 3.35 3.21 -1.53
C GLU A 335 3.16 4.23 -0.41
N ARG A 336 4.03 4.22 0.60
CA ARG A 336 3.97 5.16 1.72
C ARG A 336 4.14 6.60 1.25
N LYS A 337 5.12 6.87 0.39
CA LYS A 337 5.35 8.21 -0.16
C LYS A 337 4.12 8.73 -0.92
N ARG A 338 3.49 7.89 -1.74
CA ARG A 338 2.24 8.26 -2.45
C ARG A 338 1.10 8.57 -1.50
N ALA A 339 0.96 7.82 -0.40
CA ALA A 339 -0.08 8.05 0.60
C ALA A 339 0.15 9.38 1.37
N GLU A 340 1.40 9.71 1.68
CA GLU A 340 1.77 10.98 2.31
C GLU A 340 1.49 12.17 1.38
N GLU A 341 1.91 12.10 0.11
CA GLU A 341 1.61 13.13 -0.92
C GLU A 341 0.09 13.34 -1.09
N LEU A 342 -0.69 12.26 -1.05
CA LEU A 342 -2.15 12.33 -1.15
C LEU A 342 -2.78 13.04 0.07
N ALA A 343 -2.30 12.74 1.28
CA ALA A 343 -2.80 13.34 2.50
C ALA A 343 -2.48 14.84 2.59
N GLU A 344 -1.33 15.27 2.08
CA GLU A 344 -0.99 16.69 1.98
C GLU A 344 -1.89 17.43 0.98
N LEU A 345 -2.17 16.80 -0.17
CA LEU A 345 -3.05 17.38 -1.19
C LEU A 345 -4.48 17.60 -0.65
N ASP A 346 -5.02 16.63 0.09
CA ASP A 346 -6.36 16.73 0.66
C ASP A 346 -6.46 17.82 1.76
N ARG A 347 -5.42 17.94 2.61
CA ARG A 347 -5.33 19.02 3.60
C ARG A 347 -5.25 20.40 2.94
N ALA A 348 -4.40 20.54 1.91
CA ALA A 348 -4.25 21.79 1.16
C ALA A 348 -5.56 22.20 0.49
N LYS A 349 -6.28 21.25 -0.11
CA LYS A 349 -7.61 21.47 -0.69
C LYS A 349 -8.61 22.02 0.33
N THR A 350 -8.61 21.46 1.54
CA THR A 350 -9.57 21.88 2.57
C THR A 350 -9.29 23.28 3.11
N ILE A 351 -8.01 23.64 3.30
CA ILE A 351 -7.62 25.00 3.71
C ILE A 351 -8.00 26.02 2.63
N PHE A 352 -7.75 25.68 1.36
CA PHE A 352 -8.11 26.49 0.21
C PHE A 352 -9.60 26.88 0.21
N PHE A 353 -10.52 25.92 0.39
CA PHE A 353 -11.95 26.21 0.38
C PHE A 353 -12.46 27.03 1.58
N SER A 354 -11.85 26.85 2.75
CA SER A 354 -12.20 27.63 3.94
C SER A 354 -11.84 29.11 3.76
N ASN A 355 -10.66 29.39 3.19
CA ASN A 355 -10.19 30.75 3.00
C ASN A 355 -10.97 31.48 1.89
N ILE A 356 -11.22 30.83 0.75
CA ILE A 356 -12.02 31.39 -0.37
C ILE A 356 -13.33 32.00 0.12
N SER A 357 -13.99 31.26 0.98
CA SER A 357 -15.33 31.60 1.42
C SER A 357 -15.37 32.81 2.34
N HIS A 358 -14.33 32.98 3.16
CA HIS A 358 -14.16 34.16 4.01
C HIS A 358 -13.94 35.41 3.14
N GLU A 359 -13.09 35.28 2.12
CA GLU A 359 -12.76 36.38 1.21
C GLU A 359 -13.90 36.80 0.30
N PHE A 360 -14.87 35.91 0.01
CA PHE A 360 -16.10 36.31 -0.67
C PHE A 360 -17.14 36.94 0.24
N ARG A 361 -17.21 36.56 1.53
CA ARG A 361 -18.22 37.07 2.47
C ARG A 361 -17.94 38.52 2.87
N THR A 362 -16.69 38.87 3.09
CA THR A 362 -16.27 40.20 3.57
C THR A 362 -16.71 41.34 2.64
N PRO A 363 -16.34 41.37 1.33
CA PRO A 363 -16.74 42.47 0.44
C PRO A 363 -18.26 42.51 0.26
N LEU A 364 -18.93 41.36 0.30
CA LEU A 364 -20.37 41.27 0.10
C LEU A 364 -21.19 41.78 1.29
N THR A 365 -20.77 41.45 2.51
CA THR A 365 -21.38 41.97 3.73
C THR A 365 -21.19 43.48 3.81
N LEU A 366 -20.00 43.95 3.42
CA LEU A 366 -19.69 45.36 3.38
C LEU A 366 -20.48 46.09 2.29
N MET A 367 -20.77 45.49 1.13
CA MET A 367 -21.63 46.07 0.07
C MET A 367 -23.11 46.18 0.48
N LEU A 368 -23.63 45.23 1.26
CA LEU A 368 -25.05 45.19 1.62
C LEU A 368 -25.47 46.33 2.55
N GLY A 369 -24.68 46.63 3.58
CA GLY A 369 -25.02 47.69 4.57
C GLY A 369 -25.31 49.06 3.93
N PRO A 370 -24.36 49.66 3.19
CA PRO A 370 -24.59 50.93 2.50
C PRO A 370 -25.75 50.92 1.50
N LEU A 371 -25.99 49.77 0.87
CA LEU A 371 -27.05 49.61 -0.11
C LEU A 371 -28.42 49.52 0.56
N GLU A 372 -28.51 48.91 1.74
CA GLU A 372 -29.68 48.93 2.62
C GLU A 372 -29.94 50.34 3.14
N ASP A 373 -28.89 51.08 3.55
CA ASP A 373 -29.01 52.48 4.01
C ASP A 373 -29.56 53.39 2.89
N LEU A 374 -29.04 53.27 1.66
CA LEU A 374 -29.53 53.99 0.48
C LEU A 374 -30.97 53.64 0.10
N LEU A 375 -31.45 52.44 0.45
CA LEU A 375 -32.83 52.00 0.21
C LEU A 375 -33.78 52.39 1.35
N ALA A 376 -33.26 52.54 2.58
CA ALA A 376 -34.02 52.89 3.78
C ALA A 376 -34.27 54.41 3.90
N GLU A 377 -33.36 55.23 3.40
CA GLU A 377 -33.59 56.66 3.29
C GLU A 377 -34.66 56.93 2.21
N ASN A 378 -35.85 57.38 2.62
CA ASN A 378 -36.88 57.95 1.73
C ASN A 378 -36.39 59.31 1.17
N ASN A 379 -35.29 59.28 0.42
CA ASN A 379 -34.63 60.45 -0.13
C ASN A 379 -35.45 61.00 -1.30
N SER A 380 -35.93 62.23 -1.14
CA SER A 380 -36.58 63.05 -2.17
C SER A 380 -35.67 63.44 -3.34
N SER A 381 -34.46 62.89 -3.43
CA SER A 381 -33.43 63.17 -4.44
C SER A 381 -33.22 62.06 -5.47
N LEU A 382 -33.70 60.83 -5.23
CA LEU A 382 -33.59 59.71 -6.19
C LEU A 382 -34.89 59.55 -6.98
N SER A 383 -34.80 59.39 -8.30
CA SER A 383 -35.98 59.13 -9.12
C SER A 383 -36.55 57.73 -8.83
N GLN A 384 -37.84 57.54 -9.13
CA GLN A 384 -38.51 56.23 -8.99
C GLN A 384 -37.80 55.13 -9.80
N ALA A 385 -37.21 55.48 -10.96
CA ALA A 385 -36.43 54.55 -11.79
C ALA A 385 -35.12 54.13 -11.11
N HIS A 386 -34.43 55.05 -10.43
CA HIS A 386 -33.18 54.75 -9.71
C HIS A 386 -33.42 53.91 -8.45
N GLN A 387 -34.52 54.14 -7.74
CA GLN A 387 -34.92 53.28 -6.61
C GLN A 387 -35.21 51.84 -7.05
N GLU A 388 -35.84 51.64 -8.21
CA GLU A 388 -36.03 50.29 -8.77
C GLU A 388 -34.70 49.62 -9.13
N GLN A 389 -33.73 50.38 -9.64
CA GLN A 389 -32.41 49.84 -9.95
C GLN A 389 -31.59 49.49 -8.72
N LEU A 390 -31.59 50.32 -7.67
CA LEU A 390 -30.95 49.99 -6.40
C LEU A 390 -31.56 48.73 -5.76
N LYS A 391 -32.88 48.54 -5.89
CA LYS A 391 -33.54 47.27 -5.48
C LYS A 391 -33.04 46.07 -6.29
N ILE A 392 -32.74 46.23 -7.58
CA ILE A 392 -32.14 45.17 -8.42
C ILE A 392 -30.70 44.88 -7.97
N VAL A 393 -29.90 45.91 -7.70
CA VAL A 393 -28.53 45.77 -7.17
C VAL A 393 -28.55 45.01 -5.84
N HIS A 394 -29.44 45.39 -4.92
CA HIS A 394 -29.61 44.74 -3.61
C HIS A 394 -30.02 43.28 -3.73
N ARG A 395 -30.95 42.99 -4.65
CA ARG A 395 -31.36 41.62 -4.97
C ARG A 395 -30.20 40.76 -5.46
N ASN A 396 -29.35 41.29 -6.35
CA ASN A 396 -28.19 40.57 -6.88
C ASN A 396 -27.11 40.36 -5.80
N ALA A 397 -26.92 41.31 -4.89
CA ALA A 397 -25.99 41.18 -3.76
C ALA A 397 -26.44 40.10 -2.76
N LEU A 398 -27.72 40.06 -2.38
CA LEU A 398 -28.28 39.00 -1.54
C LEU A 398 -28.18 37.61 -2.19
N ARG A 399 -28.34 37.55 -3.51
CA ARG A 399 -28.20 36.30 -4.26
C ARG A 399 -26.77 35.78 -4.24
N LEU A 400 -25.78 36.66 -4.44
CA LEU A 400 -24.37 36.32 -4.27
C LEU A 400 -24.10 35.78 -2.86
N LEU A 401 -24.74 36.33 -1.83
CA LEU A 401 -24.48 35.96 -0.44
C LEU A 401 -24.99 34.54 -0.17
N LYS A 402 -26.17 34.22 -0.71
CA LYS A 402 -26.73 32.88 -0.65
C LYS A 402 -25.86 31.86 -1.39
N LEU A 403 -25.33 32.21 -2.57
CA LEU A 403 -24.42 31.35 -3.33
C LEU A 403 -23.14 31.05 -2.54
N VAL A 404 -22.49 32.08 -1.99
CA VAL A 404 -21.28 31.95 -1.18
C VAL A 404 -21.53 31.10 0.07
N ASN A 405 -22.63 31.33 0.78
CA ASN A 405 -23.00 30.52 1.95
C ASN A 405 -23.33 29.05 1.59
N SER A 406 -23.91 28.80 0.41
CA SER A 406 -24.16 27.42 -0.06
C SER A 406 -22.86 26.69 -0.40
N LEU A 407 -21.86 27.40 -0.94
CA LEU A 407 -20.52 26.85 -1.21
C LEU A 407 -19.74 26.55 0.07
N LEU A 408 -19.98 27.34 1.12
CA LEU A 408 -19.44 27.12 2.45
C LEU A 408 -19.99 25.88 3.12
N ASP A 409 -21.32 25.72 3.09
CA ASP A 409 -21.98 24.53 3.61
C ASP A 409 -21.42 23.29 2.90
N PHE A 410 -21.22 23.36 1.59
CA PHE A 410 -20.55 22.30 0.81
C PHE A 410 -19.13 21.98 1.30
N SER A 411 -18.27 23.00 1.44
CA SER A 411 -16.88 22.82 1.91
C SER A 411 -16.81 22.17 3.29
N ARG A 412 -17.71 22.57 4.20
CA ARG A 412 -17.77 21.99 5.55
C ARG A 412 -18.23 20.53 5.55
N ILE A 413 -19.16 20.16 4.67
CA ILE A 413 -19.62 18.77 4.51
C ILE A 413 -18.51 17.89 3.94
N GLU A 414 -17.84 18.33 2.87
CA GLU A 414 -16.76 17.56 2.25
C GLU A 414 -15.59 17.30 3.21
N ALA A 415 -15.27 18.30 4.04
CA ALA A 415 -14.24 18.19 5.06
C ALA A 415 -14.65 17.32 6.27
N GLY A 416 -15.88 16.81 6.33
CA GLY A 416 -16.43 16.11 7.50
C GLY A 416 -16.55 16.99 8.75
N ARG A 417 -16.54 18.32 8.59
CA ARG A 417 -16.48 19.31 9.68
C ARG A 417 -17.86 19.84 10.10
N ILE A 418 -18.94 19.39 9.46
CA ILE A 418 -20.29 19.68 9.96
C ILE A 418 -20.51 18.86 11.24
N GLN A 419 -20.55 19.56 12.37
CA GLN A 419 -21.00 19.01 13.64
C GLN A 419 -22.51 19.24 13.72
N ALA A 420 -23.29 18.22 13.39
CA ALA A 420 -24.74 18.23 13.61
C ALA A 420 -25.03 18.19 15.11
N ILE A 421 -26.02 18.95 15.59
CA ILE A 421 -26.48 18.85 16.97
C ILE A 421 -27.92 18.34 16.94
N TYR A 422 -28.10 17.07 17.30
CA TYR A 422 -29.41 16.42 17.24
C TYR A 422 -30.18 16.66 18.53
N GLU A 423 -31.39 17.22 18.39
CA GLU A 423 -32.28 17.47 19.52
C GLU A 423 -33.67 16.89 19.25
N PRO A 424 -34.36 16.39 20.31
CA PRO A 424 -35.71 15.85 20.18
C PRO A 424 -36.68 16.95 19.75
N THR A 425 -37.22 16.82 18.54
CA THR A 425 -38.01 17.85 17.90
C THR A 425 -39.39 17.31 17.51
N ASP A 426 -40.43 18.12 17.77
CA ASP A 426 -41.76 17.92 17.18
C ASP A 426 -41.69 18.28 15.69
N LEU A 427 -41.34 17.26 14.89
CA LEU A 427 -41.05 17.41 13.47
C LEU A 427 -42.29 17.83 12.67
N ALA A 428 -43.48 17.37 13.08
CA ALA A 428 -44.75 17.73 12.45
C ALA A 428 -45.04 19.22 12.62
N ARG A 429 -44.88 19.75 13.84
CA ARG A 429 -45.08 21.18 14.11
C ARG A 429 -44.03 22.05 13.43
N LEU A 430 -42.75 21.66 13.49
CA LEU A 430 -41.67 22.40 12.81
C LEU A 430 -41.90 22.47 11.29
N THR A 431 -42.20 21.33 10.66
CA THR A 431 -42.44 21.24 9.21
C THR A 431 -43.67 22.05 8.80
N THR A 432 -44.75 22.00 9.59
CA THR A 432 -45.96 22.79 9.34
C THR A 432 -45.68 24.29 9.38
N ASN A 433 -44.90 24.75 10.36
CA ASN A 433 -44.53 26.16 10.49
C ASN A 433 -43.69 26.64 9.30
N LEU A 434 -42.68 25.85 8.90
CA LEU A 434 -41.80 26.17 7.78
C LEU A 434 -42.55 26.19 6.44
N ALA A 435 -43.39 25.19 6.20
CA ALA A 435 -44.24 25.14 5.02
C ALA A 435 -45.24 26.30 4.99
N GLY A 436 -45.79 26.68 6.15
CA GLY A 436 -46.75 27.77 6.29
C GLY A 436 -46.25 29.11 5.76
N VAL A 437 -44.94 29.38 5.83
CA VAL A 437 -44.35 30.63 5.32
C VAL A 437 -44.55 30.77 3.80
N PHE A 438 -44.58 29.67 3.05
CA PHE A 438 -44.78 29.67 1.60
C PHE A 438 -46.25 29.81 1.18
N ARG A 439 -47.21 29.64 2.09
CA ARG A 439 -48.65 29.59 1.77
C ARG A 439 -49.10 30.81 0.97
N SER A 440 -48.82 32.00 1.48
CA SER A 440 -49.18 33.27 0.83
C SER A 440 -48.53 33.40 -0.55
N ALA A 441 -47.27 32.99 -0.71
CA ALA A 441 -46.58 33.06 -1.99
C ALA A 441 -47.13 32.08 -3.03
N ILE A 442 -47.51 30.87 -2.63
CA ILE A 442 -48.04 29.81 -3.51
C ILE A 442 -49.47 30.14 -3.95
N GLU A 443 -50.34 30.50 -3.00
CA GLU A 443 -51.76 30.79 -3.25
C GLU A 443 -51.94 32.07 -4.09
N ARG A 444 -51.06 33.07 -3.93
CA ARG A 444 -51.06 34.31 -4.73
C ARG A 444 -50.92 34.07 -6.24
N VAL A 445 -50.34 32.94 -6.65
CA VAL A 445 -50.15 32.56 -8.06
C VAL A 445 -51.26 31.64 -8.57
N GLY A 446 -52.27 31.36 -7.75
CA GLY A 446 -53.37 30.45 -8.10
C GLY A 446 -53.01 28.96 -7.99
N LEU A 447 -51.94 28.58 -7.28
CA LEU A 447 -51.65 27.19 -6.95
C LEU A 447 -52.37 26.77 -5.66
N ARG A 448 -52.86 25.53 -5.59
CA ARG A 448 -53.36 24.96 -4.32
C ARG A 448 -52.19 24.50 -3.45
N PHE A 449 -52.19 24.89 -2.18
CA PHE A 449 -51.15 24.49 -1.23
C PHE A 449 -51.72 23.66 -0.08
N GLN A 450 -51.41 22.37 -0.07
CA GLN A 450 -51.84 21.43 0.95
C GLN A 450 -50.66 21.06 1.86
N VAL A 451 -50.86 21.19 3.18
CA VAL A 451 -49.88 20.76 4.19
C VAL A 451 -50.61 19.82 5.13
N ASP A 452 -50.16 18.56 5.16
CA ASP A 452 -50.76 17.49 5.94
C ASP A 452 -49.68 16.78 6.77
N CYS A 453 -49.43 17.35 7.95
CA CYS A 453 -48.41 16.89 8.90
C CYS A 453 -49.08 16.56 10.25
N PRO A 454 -49.73 15.38 10.39
CA PRO A 454 -50.34 14.93 11.63
C PRO A 454 -49.28 14.79 12.73
N PRO A 455 -49.69 14.90 14.01
CA PRO A 455 -48.80 14.64 15.14
C PRO A 455 -48.16 13.25 15.05
N LEU A 456 -46.86 13.19 15.26
CA LEU A 456 -46.10 11.95 15.25
C LEU A 456 -46.18 11.24 16.61
N PRO A 457 -45.99 9.90 16.68
CA PRO A 457 -46.05 9.14 17.93
C PRO A 457 -44.98 9.55 18.94
N GLU A 458 -43.82 10.00 18.46
CA GLU A 458 -42.69 10.42 19.28
C GLU A 458 -41.87 11.54 18.62
N PRO A 459 -41.11 12.34 19.40
CA PRO A 459 -40.21 13.37 18.86
C PRO A 459 -39.02 12.72 18.13
N ILE A 460 -38.64 13.30 16.99
CA ILE A 460 -37.51 12.82 16.18
C ILE A 460 -36.26 13.62 16.53
N TYR A 461 -35.12 12.92 16.65
CA TYR A 461 -33.83 13.54 16.86
C TYR A 461 -33.32 14.10 15.53
N VAL A 462 -33.46 15.40 15.35
CA VAL A 462 -32.96 16.11 14.15
C VAL A 462 -32.16 17.33 14.57
N ASP A 463 -31.25 17.75 13.70
CA ASP A 463 -30.73 19.10 13.74
C ASP A 463 -31.76 20.03 13.09
N ARG A 464 -32.29 20.98 13.86
CA ARG A 464 -33.38 21.85 13.40
C ARG A 464 -32.96 22.75 12.24
N GLU A 465 -31.73 23.21 12.20
CA GLU A 465 -31.23 24.07 11.12
C GLU A 465 -31.08 23.28 9.82
N MET A 466 -30.59 22.04 9.92
CA MET A 466 -30.50 21.15 8.76
C MET A 466 -31.87 20.76 8.24
N TRP A 467 -32.82 20.44 9.13
CA TRP A 467 -34.20 20.14 8.76
C TRP A 467 -34.88 21.31 8.07
N GLU A 468 -34.67 22.53 8.58
CA GLU A 468 -35.13 23.75 7.93
C GLU A 468 -34.60 23.87 6.49
N LYS A 469 -33.28 23.66 6.28
CA LYS A 469 -32.68 23.67 4.93
C LYS A 469 -33.27 22.61 4.02
N ILE A 470 -33.61 21.42 4.53
CA ILE A 470 -34.25 20.35 3.74
C ILE A 470 -35.61 20.81 3.22
N ILE A 471 -36.49 21.27 4.12
CA ILE A 471 -37.84 21.71 3.77
C ILE A 471 -37.82 22.90 2.81
N LEU A 472 -37.04 23.93 3.13
CA LEU A 472 -37.01 25.17 2.34
C LEU A 472 -36.49 24.93 0.91
N ASN A 473 -35.51 24.04 0.72
CA ASN A 473 -35.00 23.70 -0.62
C ASN A 473 -36.01 22.89 -1.45
N LEU A 474 -36.67 21.89 -0.85
CA LEU A 474 -37.67 21.09 -1.56
C LEU A 474 -38.89 21.93 -1.96
N LEU A 475 -39.41 22.76 -1.04
CA LEU A 475 -40.54 23.65 -1.32
C LEU A 475 -40.23 24.74 -2.33
N SER A 476 -39.05 25.35 -2.25
CA SER A 476 -38.59 26.35 -3.22
C SER A 476 -38.51 25.73 -4.62
N ASN A 477 -38.00 24.50 -4.75
CA ASN A 477 -37.98 23.77 -6.02
C ASN A 477 -39.40 23.45 -6.53
N ALA A 478 -40.28 22.92 -5.67
CA ALA A 478 -41.67 22.61 -6.03
C ALA A 478 -42.40 23.85 -6.56
N PHE A 479 -42.23 24.99 -5.89
CA PHE A 479 -42.81 26.26 -6.32
C PHE A 479 -42.21 26.80 -7.63
N LYS A 480 -40.90 26.62 -7.84
CA LYS A 480 -40.19 27.10 -9.03
C LYS A 480 -40.66 26.41 -10.32
N TYR A 481 -40.94 25.11 -10.26
CA TYR A 481 -41.23 24.27 -11.43
C TYR A 481 -42.73 23.96 -11.59
N THR A 482 -43.58 24.49 -10.72
CA THR A 482 -45.04 24.35 -10.82
C THR A 482 -45.68 25.65 -11.25
N PHE A 483 -46.36 25.65 -12.39
CA PHE A 483 -47.03 26.85 -12.93
C PHE A 483 -48.54 26.87 -12.66
N ALA A 484 -49.17 25.69 -12.70
CA ALA A 484 -50.58 25.50 -12.39
C ALA A 484 -50.75 24.15 -11.67
N GLY A 485 -51.83 24.02 -10.87
CA GLY A 485 -52.12 22.83 -10.10
C GLY A 485 -51.82 23.00 -8.61
N GLU A 486 -51.09 22.06 -8.00
CA GLU A 486 -50.92 22.01 -6.55
C GLU A 486 -49.54 21.56 -6.08
N ILE A 487 -49.21 21.97 -4.85
CA ILE A 487 -48.03 21.56 -4.10
C ILE A 487 -48.53 20.98 -2.77
N CYS A 488 -48.10 19.76 -2.47
CA CYS A 488 -48.48 19.02 -1.26
C CYS A 488 -47.23 18.73 -0.42
N VAL A 489 -47.34 18.97 0.89
CA VAL A 489 -46.35 18.54 1.89
C VAL A 489 -47.02 17.57 2.83
N ASN A 490 -46.59 16.32 2.84
CA ASN A 490 -47.09 15.30 3.74
C ASN A 490 -45.97 14.86 4.69
N LEU A 491 -46.30 14.64 5.96
CA LEU A 491 -45.40 13.99 6.91
C LEU A 491 -46.13 12.80 7.54
N ARG A 492 -45.56 11.60 7.44
CA ARG A 492 -46.19 10.36 7.92
C ARG A 492 -45.21 9.54 8.75
N TRP A 493 -45.73 8.88 9.78
CA TRP A 493 -45.00 7.85 10.49
C TRP A 493 -45.00 6.56 9.66
N VAL A 494 -43.85 5.91 9.55
CA VAL A 494 -43.67 4.62 8.89
C VAL A 494 -43.28 3.59 9.95
N GLU A 495 -44.13 2.58 10.12
CA GLU A 495 -43.90 1.48 11.06
C GLU A 495 -42.87 0.47 10.51
N VAL A 496 -42.29 -0.32 11.41
CA VAL A 496 -41.32 -1.38 11.08
C VAL A 496 -41.95 -2.40 10.13
N ASP A 497 -41.30 -2.65 9.00
CA ASP A 497 -41.65 -3.77 8.11
C ASP A 497 -40.78 -4.98 8.46
N GLU A 498 -41.39 -5.99 9.07
CA GLU A 498 -40.74 -7.25 9.47
C GLU A 498 -40.14 -8.02 8.28
N SER A 499 -40.58 -7.74 7.05
CA SER A 499 -40.09 -8.41 5.84
C SER A 499 -38.82 -7.78 5.26
N THR A 500 -38.54 -6.51 5.55
CA THR A 500 -37.37 -5.77 5.03
C THR A 500 -36.33 -5.39 6.09
N PHE A 501 -36.54 -5.76 7.37
CA PHE A 501 -35.68 -5.35 8.49
C PHE A 501 -35.50 -3.82 8.60
N SER A 502 -36.50 -3.04 8.18
CA SER A 502 -36.45 -1.58 8.14
C SER A 502 -36.88 -0.98 9.48
N GLN A 503 -36.08 -0.09 10.07
CA GLN A 503 -36.41 0.58 11.34
C GLN A 503 -37.60 1.54 11.19
N ALA A 504 -38.38 1.76 12.27
CA ALA A 504 -39.44 2.76 12.28
C ALA A 504 -38.87 4.16 12.05
N GLY A 505 -39.64 5.04 11.44
CA GLY A 505 -39.19 6.39 11.12
C GLY A 505 -40.29 7.29 10.59
N VAL A 506 -39.88 8.42 10.01
CA VAL A 506 -40.77 9.43 9.47
C VAL A 506 -40.46 9.66 8.00
N GLU A 507 -41.49 9.59 7.16
CA GLU A 507 -41.45 9.94 5.74
C GLU A 507 -42.05 11.34 5.54
N LEU A 508 -41.23 12.26 5.03
CA LEU A 508 -41.65 13.53 4.46
C LEU A 508 -41.81 13.37 2.96
N GLU A 509 -42.97 13.70 2.41
CA GLU A 509 -43.21 13.79 0.98
C GLU A 509 -43.48 15.25 0.58
N VAL A 510 -42.70 15.77 -0.37
CA VAL A 510 -43.00 17.03 -1.06
C VAL A 510 -43.34 16.71 -2.50
N ARG A 511 -44.62 16.88 -2.84
CA ARG A 511 -45.17 16.57 -4.17
C ARG A 511 -45.62 17.83 -4.86
N ASP A 512 -45.31 17.93 -6.15
CA ASP A 512 -45.73 19.01 -7.04
C ASP A 512 -46.37 18.45 -8.31
N THR A 513 -47.26 19.22 -8.93
CA THR A 513 -47.85 18.91 -10.25
C THR A 513 -47.19 19.73 -11.37
N GLY A 514 -45.90 20.04 -11.23
CA GLY A 514 -45.16 20.88 -12.14
C GLY A 514 -44.72 20.16 -13.42
N THR A 515 -43.65 20.66 -14.04
CA THR A 515 -43.19 20.14 -15.34
C THR A 515 -42.64 18.72 -15.31
N GLY A 516 -42.36 18.18 -14.12
CA GLY A 516 -41.69 16.88 -13.97
C GLY A 516 -40.24 16.90 -14.46
N ILE A 517 -39.57 15.76 -14.30
CA ILE A 517 -38.16 15.52 -14.60
C ILE A 517 -38.08 14.32 -15.54
N ALA A 518 -37.27 14.43 -16.61
CA ALA A 518 -37.07 13.34 -17.56
C ALA A 518 -36.39 12.13 -16.89
N ALA A 519 -36.77 10.91 -17.28
CA ALA A 519 -36.25 9.67 -16.70
C ALA A 519 -34.72 9.54 -16.81
N GLU A 520 -34.14 10.06 -17.88
CA GLU A 520 -32.70 10.09 -18.14
C GLU A 520 -31.93 11.00 -17.15
N GLU A 521 -32.64 11.97 -16.55
CA GLU A 521 -32.05 12.96 -15.65
C GLU A 521 -32.17 12.58 -14.18
N LEU A 522 -33.11 11.69 -13.81
CA LEU A 522 -33.33 11.22 -12.43
C LEU A 522 -32.05 10.70 -11.75
N PRO A 523 -31.17 9.91 -12.40
CA PRO A 523 -29.92 9.45 -11.78
C PRO A 523 -28.93 10.59 -11.49
N ASN A 524 -29.12 11.74 -12.11
CA ASN A 524 -28.17 12.86 -12.09
C ASN A 524 -28.64 14.04 -11.23
N ILE A 525 -29.91 14.14 -10.84
CA ILE A 525 -30.43 15.34 -10.14
C ILE A 525 -29.82 15.57 -8.75
N PHE A 526 -29.32 14.52 -8.11
CA PHE A 526 -28.61 14.61 -6.83
C PHE A 526 -27.09 14.74 -7.01
N LYS A 527 -26.58 14.68 -8.25
CA LYS A 527 -25.17 14.98 -8.54
C LYS A 527 -24.92 16.47 -8.34
N ARG A 528 -23.78 16.77 -7.73
CA ARG A 528 -23.38 18.13 -7.39
C ARG A 528 -23.22 18.97 -8.67
N PHE A 529 -23.73 20.21 -8.65
CA PHE A 529 -23.69 21.17 -9.77
C PHE A 529 -24.40 20.69 -11.05
N HIS A 530 -25.23 19.65 -10.94
CA HIS A 530 -25.99 19.13 -12.06
C HIS A 530 -27.25 19.99 -12.29
N ARG A 531 -27.53 20.33 -13.55
CA ARG A 531 -28.71 21.11 -13.95
C ARG A 531 -29.32 20.50 -15.21
N VAL A 532 -30.63 20.36 -15.23
CA VAL A 532 -31.38 19.89 -16.41
C VAL A 532 -31.47 21.03 -17.43
N GLN A 533 -30.87 20.86 -18.62
CA GLN A 533 -30.65 21.94 -19.59
C GLN A 533 -31.94 22.44 -20.29
N GLU A 534 -32.99 21.62 -20.34
CA GLU A 534 -34.25 21.91 -21.07
C GLU A 534 -35.50 22.05 -20.17
N ALA A 535 -35.33 22.13 -18.85
CA ALA A 535 -36.45 22.26 -17.92
C ALA A 535 -37.11 23.65 -18.01
N LYS A 536 -38.38 23.70 -18.46
CA LYS A 536 -39.21 24.93 -18.43
C LYS A 536 -39.53 25.29 -16.97
N GLY A 537 -38.74 26.15 -16.34
CA GLY A 537 -39.03 26.71 -15.01
C GLY A 537 -39.43 28.18 -15.07
N ARG A 538 -39.95 28.75 -13.97
CA ARG A 538 -40.32 30.18 -13.90
C ARG A 538 -39.14 31.13 -14.20
N THR A 539 -37.89 30.64 -14.09
CA THR A 539 -36.63 31.30 -14.51
C THR A 539 -35.54 30.27 -14.85
N TYR A 540 -34.54 30.68 -15.65
CA TYR A 540 -33.36 29.88 -16.08
C TYR A 540 -32.30 29.65 -14.99
N GLU A 541 -32.57 29.85 -13.69
CA GLU A 541 -31.52 30.11 -12.69
C GLU A 541 -31.51 29.17 -11.46
N GLY A 542 -30.36 28.59 -11.10
CA GLY A 542 -30.15 27.78 -9.89
C GLY A 542 -28.75 27.17 -9.85
N SER A 543 -28.11 27.06 -8.68
CA SER A 543 -26.70 26.64 -8.54
C SER A 543 -26.44 25.13 -8.73
N GLY A 544 -27.50 24.30 -8.79
CA GLY A 544 -27.38 22.84 -8.82
C GLY A 544 -26.84 22.22 -7.52
N ILE A 545 -26.78 23.00 -6.42
CA ILE A 545 -26.27 22.55 -5.11
C ILE A 545 -27.41 22.09 -4.19
N GLY A 546 -28.61 22.66 -4.34
CA GLY A 546 -29.73 22.48 -3.40
C GLY A 546 -30.10 21.02 -3.14
N LEU A 547 -30.40 20.23 -4.18
CA LEU A 547 -30.80 18.82 -4.01
C LEU A 547 -29.64 17.93 -3.52
N SER A 548 -28.41 18.20 -3.95
CA SER A 548 -27.23 17.48 -3.43
C SER A 548 -27.00 17.78 -1.94
N LEU A 549 -27.23 19.03 -1.50
CA LEU A 549 -27.15 19.41 -0.09
C LEU A 549 -28.24 18.69 0.72
N VAL A 550 -29.48 18.66 0.22
CA VAL A 550 -30.57 17.91 0.86
C VAL A 550 -30.18 16.44 1.07
N LYS A 551 -29.63 15.78 0.04
CA LYS A 551 -29.20 14.38 0.14
C LYS A 551 -28.14 14.17 1.24
N GLU A 552 -27.12 15.01 1.31
CA GLU A 552 -26.06 14.92 2.32
C GLU A 552 -26.59 15.20 3.73
N LEU A 553 -27.46 16.22 3.89
CA LEU A 553 -28.09 16.53 5.18
C LEU A 553 -28.98 15.37 5.67
N VAL A 554 -29.74 14.73 4.77
CA VAL A 554 -30.55 13.56 5.09
C VAL A 554 -29.68 12.36 5.48
N GLN A 555 -28.56 12.15 4.79
CA GLN A 555 -27.58 11.10 5.13
C GLN A 555 -26.93 11.33 6.51
N LEU A 556 -26.64 12.58 6.89
CA LEU A 556 -26.17 12.91 8.24
C LEU A 556 -27.21 12.56 9.32
N HIS A 557 -28.50 12.54 8.99
CA HIS A 557 -29.56 12.07 9.90
C HIS A 557 -29.77 10.54 9.83
N GLY A 558 -28.89 9.79 9.16
CA GLY A 558 -29.06 8.35 8.94
C GLY A 558 -30.25 8.00 8.02
N GLY A 559 -30.77 8.97 7.29
CA GLY A 559 -31.95 8.86 6.45
C GLY A 559 -31.66 8.62 4.97
N THR A 560 -32.73 8.52 4.18
CA THR A 560 -32.67 8.36 2.72
C THR A 560 -33.58 9.38 2.02
N ILE A 561 -33.24 9.73 0.77
CA ILE A 561 -34.09 10.56 -0.09
C ILE A 561 -34.30 9.85 -1.43
N GLU A 562 -35.56 9.80 -1.86
CA GLU A 562 -36.00 9.23 -3.12
C GLU A 562 -36.77 10.26 -3.93
N VAL A 563 -36.81 10.05 -5.25
CA VAL A 563 -37.54 10.92 -6.18
C VAL A 563 -38.30 10.05 -7.16
N THR A 564 -39.56 10.41 -7.40
CA THR A 564 -40.37 9.90 -8.50
C THR A 564 -40.88 11.09 -9.29
N SER A 565 -40.75 11.06 -10.61
CA SER A 565 -41.17 12.18 -11.44
C SER A 565 -41.55 11.70 -12.83
N VAL A 566 -42.57 12.32 -13.40
CA VAL A 566 -43.04 12.06 -14.77
C VAL A 566 -43.23 13.40 -15.45
N VAL A 567 -42.67 13.54 -16.65
CA VAL A 567 -42.72 14.78 -17.45
C VAL A 567 -44.18 15.20 -17.65
N GLU A 568 -44.48 16.47 -17.38
CA GLU A 568 -45.82 17.11 -17.38
C GLU A 568 -46.82 16.60 -16.32
N GLN A 569 -46.43 15.69 -15.42
CA GLN A 569 -47.26 15.24 -14.30
C GLN A 569 -46.73 15.67 -12.93
N GLY A 570 -45.52 16.24 -12.88
CA GLY A 570 -44.88 16.75 -11.67
C GLY A 570 -43.92 15.76 -11.00
N SER A 571 -43.44 16.13 -9.82
CA SER A 571 -42.44 15.36 -9.06
C SER A 571 -42.88 15.10 -7.63
N SER A 572 -42.44 13.98 -7.05
CA SER A 572 -42.57 13.66 -5.63
C SER A 572 -41.19 13.30 -5.07
N PHE A 573 -40.75 14.08 -4.09
CA PHE A 573 -39.53 13.85 -3.32
C PHE A 573 -39.90 13.29 -1.95
N LYS A 574 -39.35 12.14 -1.61
CA LYS A 574 -39.60 11.45 -0.35
C LYS A 574 -38.32 11.40 0.49
N VAL A 575 -38.37 11.92 1.70
CA VAL A 575 -37.27 11.92 2.66
C VAL A 575 -37.67 11.05 3.84
N PHE A 576 -36.90 10.01 4.11
CA PHE A 576 -37.07 9.15 5.27
C PHE A 576 -36.00 9.49 6.32
N VAL A 577 -36.42 9.70 7.57
CA VAL A 577 -35.52 9.83 8.74
C VAL A 577 -35.88 8.77 9.77
N PRO A 578 -34.91 7.99 10.26
CA PRO A 578 -35.15 7.02 11.30
C PRO A 578 -35.62 7.61 12.63
N ALA A 579 -36.44 6.86 13.33
CA ALA A 579 -36.81 7.16 14.70
C ALA A 579 -35.69 6.79 15.70
N GLY A 580 -35.75 7.35 16.90
CA GLY A 580 -34.73 7.16 17.94
C GLY A 580 -33.40 7.87 17.64
N TYR A 581 -32.33 7.47 18.34
CA TYR A 581 -31.01 8.09 18.27
C TYR A 581 -29.85 7.09 18.17
N ALA A 582 -30.14 5.79 18.08
CA ALA A 582 -29.11 4.73 18.04
C ALA A 582 -28.26 4.76 16.75
N HIS A 583 -28.81 5.33 15.68
CA HIS A 583 -28.13 5.55 14.41
C HIS A 583 -27.27 6.82 14.37
N LEU A 584 -27.30 7.64 15.44
CA LEU A 584 -26.62 8.94 15.52
C LEU A 584 -25.37 8.87 16.44
N PRO A 585 -24.34 9.72 16.19
CA PRO A 585 -23.16 9.80 17.06
C PRO A 585 -23.53 10.25 18.48
N SER A 586 -23.14 9.48 19.49
CA SER A 586 -23.54 9.70 20.89
C SER A 586 -23.03 11.03 21.49
N GLU A 587 -21.95 11.57 20.94
CA GLU A 587 -21.32 12.85 21.34
C GLU A 587 -22.07 14.10 20.85
N HIS A 588 -23.00 13.96 19.89
CA HIS A 588 -23.70 15.06 19.21
C HIS A 588 -25.19 15.17 19.61
N ILE A 589 -25.64 14.43 20.62
CA ILE A 589 -27.04 14.41 21.07
C ILE A 589 -27.24 15.38 22.24
N SER A 590 -28.02 16.45 22.02
CA SER A 590 -28.38 17.42 23.06
C SER A 590 -29.65 16.98 23.82
N LYS A 591 -29.65 17.14 25.15
CA LYS A 591 -30.78 16.78 26.03
C LYS A 591 -31.71 17.96 26.37
N THR A 592 -31.45 19.15 25.84
CA THR A 592 -32.17 20.38 26.23
C THR A 592 -32.77 21.03 25.00
N SER A 593 -34.10 21.24 24.98
CA SER A 593 -34.79 21.96 23.91
C SER A 593 -34.55 23.47 24.08
N THR A 594 -33.88 24.11 23.14
CA THR A 594 -33.82 25.58 23.05
C THR A 594 -34.95 26.11 22.17
N THR A 595 -35.82 26.95 22.71
CA THR A 595 -36.88 27.65 21.95
C THR A 595 -36.38 28.98 21.39
N ASP A 596 -36.82 29.25 20.15
CA ASP A 596 -36.88 30.52 19.38
C ASP A 596 -35.64 31.03 18.61
N SER A 597 -35.64 30.78 17.29
CA SER A 597 -34.99 31.62 16.25
C SER A 597 -35.47 31.41 14.80
N THR A 598 -36.51 30.59 14.55
CA THR A 598 -36.86 30.04 13.21
C THR A 598 -37.49 31.04 12.23
N THR A 599 -37.95 32.21 12.68
CA THR A 599 -38.81 33.10 11.87
C THR A 599 -38.05 33.96 10.86
N SER A 600 -36.76 34.29 11.10
CA SER A 600 -36.04 35.27 10.26
C SER A 600 -35.45 34.69 8.96
N ARG A 601 -35.16 33.38 8.88
CA ARG A 601 -34.51 32.73 7.72
C ARG A 601 -35.51 32.22 6.68
N ALA A 602 -36.67 31.73 7.13
CA ALA A 602 -37.75 31.32 6.23
C ALA A 602 -38.30 32.48 5.37
N ILE A 603 -38.27 33.71 5.89
CA ILE A 603 -38.66 34.93 5.16
C ILE A 603 -37.80 35.13 3.90
N ALA A 604 -36.49 34.87 3.96
CA ALA A 604 -35.58 35.05 2.82
C ALA A 604 -35.87 34.09 1.65
N TYR A 605 -36.27 32.85 1.93
CA TYR A 605 -36.67 31.88 0.91
C TYR A 605 -38.03 32.22 0.28
N VAL A 606 -38.93 32.81 1.07
CA VAL A 606 -40.26 33.23 0.60
C VAL A 606 -40.18 34.53 -0.19
N GLU A 607 -39.33 35.48 0.19
CA GLU A 607 -39.01 36.63 -0.67
C GLU A 607 -38.48 36.19 -2.03
N GLU A 608 -37.62 35.16 -2.08
CA GLU A 608 -37.12 34.61 -3.34
C GLU A 608 -38.23 33.97 -4.18
N ALA A 609 -39.12 33.20 -3.56
CA ALA A 609 -40.31 32.68 -4.22
C ALA A 609 -41.22 33.81 -4.74
N LEU A 610 -41.47 34.83 -3.92
CA LEU A 610 -42.29 35.99 -4.29
C LEU A 610 -41.66 36.81 -5.44
N ARG A 611 -40.33 36.75 -5.64
CA ARG A 611 -39.59 37.38 -6.75
C ARG A 611 -39.79 36.70 -8.11
N TRP A 612 -40.35 35.48 -8.17
CA TRP A 612 -40.65 34.77 -9.43
C TRP A 612 -42.03 35.09 -10.02
N LEU A 613 -42.69 36.11 -9.46
CA LEU A 613 -44.02 36.53 -9.87
C LEU A 613 -43.95 37.83 -10.68
N PRO A 614 -44.72 37.96 -11.77
CA PRO A 614 -44.86 39.23 -12.46
C PRO A 614 -45.51 40.25 -11.52
N ALA A 615 -44.92 41.45 -11.42
CA ALA A 615 -45.47 42.52 -10.59
C ALA A 615 -46.86 42.90 -11.11
N THR A 616 -47.89 42.71 -10.27
CA THR A 616 -49.22 43.26 -10.51
C THR A 616 -49.40 44.41 -9.53
N GLU A 617 -49.59 45.60 -10.08
CA GLU A 617 -49.99 46.80 -9.38
C GLU A 617 -51.37 46.56 -8.75
N ASN A 618 -51.43 46.42 -7.43
CA ASN A 618 -52.38 47.15 -6.57
C ASN A 618 -52.47 46.56 -5.15
N GLU A 619 -52.66 47.51 -4.23
CA GLU A 619 -53.26 47.40 -2.91
C GLU A 619 -52.34 47.17 -1.69
N ALA A 620 -52.32 48.24 -0.90
CA ALA A 620 -51.72 48.41 0.41
C ALA A 620 -52.71 48.07 1.53
N SER A 621 -52.14 47.81 2.72
CA SER A 621 -52.76 47.87 4.07
C SER A 621 -53.54 46.64 4.54
N GLU A 622 -53.00 45.94 5.55
CA GLU A 622 -53.57 45.85 6.91
C GLU A 622 -52.74 44.89 7.79
N ILE A 623 -52.35 45.37 8.98
CA ILE A 623 -51.64 44.66 10.05
C ILE A 623 -52.51 44.78 11.31
N ILE A 624 -52.90 43.68 11.97
CA ILE A 624 -53.35 43.66 13.39
C ILE A 624 -52.95 42.32 14.09
N PRO A 625 -52.59 42.30 15.41
CA PRO A 625 -51.75 41.27 16.04
C PRO A 625 -52.40 40.34 17.12
N ALA A 626 -51.69 39.23 17.39
CA ALA A 626 -51.51 38.36 18.60
C ALA A 626 -52.63 38.09 19.63
N GLU A 627 -52.71 36.83 20.15
CA GLU A 627 -52.92 36.55 21.59
C GLU A 627 -52.63 35.09 22.06
N HIS A 628 -52.19 35.00 23.32
CA HIS A 628 -51.71 33.85 24.14
C HIS A 628 -52.84 33.01 24.78
N ASN A 629 -52.57 31.76 25.20
CA ASN A 629 -52.98 31.20 26.52
C ASN A 629 -52.46 29.77 26.84
N ALA A 630 -51.36 29.72 27.61
CA ALA A 630 -51.14 29.14 28.96
C ALA A 630 -51.81 27.82 29.49
N ILE A 631 -50.92 26.91 29.99
CA ILE A 631 -50.93 25.94 31.15
C ILE A 631 -51.92 24.73 31.15
N PRO A 632 -51.74 23.62 31.96
CA PRO A 632 -50.65 23.16 32.86
C PRO A 632 -50.30 21.63 32.91
N PHE A 633 -49.18 21.31 33.58
CA PHE A 633 -48.65 19.96 33.92
C PHE A 633 -49.20 19.39 35.25
N ALA A 634 -49.27 18.05 35.39
CA ALA A 634 -49.35 17.30 36.66
C ALA A 634 -48.93 15.79 36.48
N PRO A 635 -48.58 15.03 37.54
CA PRO A 635 -47.32 14.24 37.61
C PRO A 635 -47.45 12.72 38.00
N PHE A 636 -46.29 12.06 38.19
CA PHE A 636 -46.01 10.73 38.81
C PHE A 636 -46.23 9.47 37.91
N SER A 637 -45.50 8.35 38.01
CA SER A 637 -44.63 7.79 39.06
C SER A 637 -43.77 6.62 38.52
N ARG A 638 -42.63 6.35 39.18
CA ARG A 638 -41.69 5.24 38.91
C ARG A 638 -42.20 3.87 39.40
N ARG A 639 -41.84 2.79 38.69
CA ARG A 639 -41.69 1.44 39.26
C ARG A 639 -40.59 0.64 38.53
N SER A 640 -39.95 -0.24 39.29
CA SER A 640 -38.61 -0.79 39.07
C SER A 640 -38.61 -2.31 38.83
N LEU A 641 -37.62 -2.77 38.03
CA LEU A 641 -36.90 -4.08 38.03
C LEU A 641 -37.64 -5.34 37.51
N PRO A 642 -36.96 -6.43 37.08
CA PRO A 642 -35.52 -6.75 37.10
C PRO A 642 -34.90 -7.40 35.82
N ILE A 643 -33.58 -7.61 35.91
CA ILE A 643 -32.61 -8.19 34.97
C ILE A 643 -32.63 -9.74 34.98
N GLN A 644 -32.40 -10.39 33.83
CA GLN A 644 -31.84 -11.75 33.75
C GLN A 644 -30.76 -11.88 32.65
N LYS A 645 -29.70 -12.64 32.99
CA LYS A 645 -28.49 -13.01 32.22
C LYS A 645 -28.72 -14.25 31.35
N VAL A 646 -28.04 -14.34 30.19
CA VAL A 646 -27.68 -15.58 29.44
C VAL A 646 -26.42 -15.24 28.62
N ASP A 647 -25.22 -15.69 29.00
CA ASP A 647 -24.46 -16.90 28.62
C ASP A 647 -23.83 -16.92 27.21
N GLN A 648 -22.50 -17.12 27.21
CA GLN A 648 -21.58 -17.27 26.07
C GLN A 648 -21.52 -18.74 25.60
N PRO A 649 -21.36 -19.02 24.29
CA PRO A 649 -21.14 -20.38 23.79
C PRO A 649 -19.66 -20.73 23.63
N ASN A 650 -19.33 -21.94 24.12
CA ASN A 650 -18.06 -22.66 23.97
C ASN A 650 -17.83 -23.15 22.53
N LEU A 651 -16.58 -23.13 22.07
CA LEU A 651 -16.13 -23.78 20.82
C LEU A 651 -15.48 -25.15 21.12
N ILE A 652 -15.80 -26.11 20.24
CA ILE A 652 -15.60 -27.56 20.37
C ILE A 652 -14.25 -27.98 19.76
N ASN A 653 -13.50 -28.82 20.47
CA ASN A 653 -12.34 -29.58 19.96
C ASN A 653 -12.80 -30.72 19.05
N ASN A 654 -12.23 -30.87 17.85
CA ASN A 654 -12.45 -32.06 17.01
C ASN A 654 -11.12 -32.55 16.41
N SER A 655 -10.67 -33.75 16.82
CA SER A 655 -9.51 -34.45 16.26
C SER A 655 -9.97 -35.47 15.22
N SER A 656 -9.75 -35.20 13.93
CA SER A 656 -10.04 -36.15 12.84
C SER A 656 -8.95 -37.23 12.74
N SER A 657 -9.34 -38.51 12.79
CA SER A 657 -8.44 -39.66 12.58
C SER A 657 -8.05 -39.80 11.10
N THR A 658 -6.75 -39.88 10.80
CA THR A 658 -6.18 -40.04 9.44
C THR A 658 -6.59 -41.38 8.81
N GLN A 659 -7.07 -41.37 7.56
CA GLN A 659 -7.52 -42.57 6.82
C GLN A 659 -6.49 -43.09 5.82
N VAL A 660 -6.13 -44.37 5.92
CA VAL A 660 -5.16 -45.04 5.04
C VAL A 660 -5.85 -46.16 4.27
N LEU A 661 -5.67 -46.20 2.95
CA LEU A 661 -6.11 -47.31 2.10
C LEU A 661 -4.95 -48.27 1.86
N LEU A 662 -5.11 -49.54 2.19
CA LEU A 662 -4.12 -50.60 2.00
C LEU A 662 -4.60 -51.60 0.93
N ALA A 663 -3.85 -51.74 -0.16
CA ALA A 663 -4.09 -52.71 -1.22
C ALA A 663 -2.95 -53.73 -1.30
N ASP A 664 -3.24 -55.00 -1.04
CA ASP A 664 -2.27 -56.11 -1.14
C ASP A 664 -3.05 -57.39 -1.39
N ASP A 665 -2.59 -58.32 -2.23
CA ASP A 665 -3.33 -59.54 -2.55
C ASP A 665 -3.17 -60.64 -1.48
N ASN A 666 -2.13 -60.54 -0.66
CA ASN A 666 -1.83 -61.47 0.43
C ASN A 666 -2.61 -61.11 1.72
N ALA A 667 -3.44 -62.04 2.18
CA ALA A 667 -4.25 -61.86 3.39
C ALA A 667 -3.42 -61.67 4.67
N ASP A 668 -2.35 -62.44 4.84
CA ASP A 668 -1.49 -62.36 6.04
C ASP A 668 -0.76 -61.01 6.09
N MET A 669 -0.33 -60.49 4.93
CA MET A 669 0.31 -59.18 4.83
C MET A 669 -0.67 -58.04 5.15
N ARG A 670 -1.91 -58.13 4.65
CA ARG A 670 -2.96 -57.16 5.00
C ARG A 670 -3.24 -57.14 6.49
N ASP A 671 -3.36 -58.30 7.13
CA ASP A 671 -3.63 -58.38 8.57
C ASP A 671 -2.46 -57.80 9.39
N TYR A 672 -1.22 -58.14 9.03
CA TYR A 672 -0.02 -57.60 9.67
C TYR A 672 0.07 -56.06 9.55
N LEU A 673 -0.07 -55.53 8.33
CA LEU A 673 0.01 -54.09 8.08
C LEU A 673 -1.15 -53.32 8.71
N THR A 674 -2.35 -53.89 8.73
CA THR A 674 -3.52 -53.32 9.41
C THR A 674 -3.25 -53.19 10.90
N GLN A 675 -2.79 -54.27 11.55
CA GLN A 675 -2.48 -54.23 12.98
C GLN A 675 -1.37 -53.22 13.29
N LEU A 676 -0.34 -53.14 12.45
CA LEU A 676 0.77 -52.20 12.61
C LEU A 676 0.31 -50.74 12.50
N LEU A 677 -0.44 -50.39 11.45
CA LEU A 677 -0.91 -49.02 11.22
C LEU A 677 -1.99 -48.61 12.23
N SER A 678 -2.93 -49.49 12.55
CA SER A 678 -3.96 -49.21 13.56
C SER A 678 -3.37 -49.00 14.96
N SER A 679 -2.24 -49.64 15.29
CA SER A 679 -1.53 -49.39 16.56
C SER A 679 -1.02 -47.95 16.72
N GLN A 680 -0.84 -47.22 15.61
CA GLN A 680 -0.43 -45.81 15.58
C GLN A 680 -1.61 -44.85 15.45
N GLY A 681 -2.86 -45.34 15.53
CA GLY A 681 -4.07 -44.52 15.45
C GLY A 681 -4.54 -44.19 14.04
N TYR A 682 -4.01 -44.87 13.00
CA TYR A 682 -4.51 -44.76 11.63
C TYR A 682 -5.79 -45.59 11.45
N ASN A 683 -6.78 -45.03 10.75
CA ASN A 683 -7.96 -45.79 10.33
C ASN A 683 -7.67 -46.44 8.97
N VAL A 684 -7.59 -47.77 8.93
CA VAL A 684 -7.10 -48.52 7.75
C VAL A 684 -8.26 -49.20 7.05
N THR A 685 -8.44 -48.89 5.76
CA THR A 685 -9.34 -49.62 4.86
C THR A 685 -8.53 -50.58 4.02
N VAL A 686 -8.90 -51.86 3.98
CA VAL A 686 -8.13 -52.90 3.27
C VAL A 686 -8.86 -53.41 2.03
N VAL A 687 -8.13 -53.65 0.95
CA VAL A 687 -8.62 -54.23 -0.30
C VAL A 687 -7.63 -55.25 -0.86
N GLY A 688 -8.13 -56.22 -1.64
CA GLY A 688 -7.33 -57.34 -2.14
C GLY A 688 -6.66 -57.13 -3.51
N ASP A 689 -6.93 -56.01 -4.19
CA ASP A 689 -6.42 -55.74 -5.53
C ASP A 689 -6.61 -54.26 -5.94
N GLY A 690 -5.93 -53.84 -7.02
CA GLY A 690 -5.97 -52.47 -7.49
C GLY A 690 -7.33 -51.99 -8.03
N MET A 691 -8.19 -52.87 -8.56
CA MET A 691 -9.53 -52.44 -9.02
C MET A 691 -10.44 -52.12 -7.84
N ALA A 692 -10.38 -52.93 -6.78
CA ALA A 692 -11.06 -52.63 -5.51
C ALA A 692 -10.52 -51.36 -4.85
N ALA A 693 -9.20 -51.13 -4.92
CA ALA A 693 -8.59 -49.89 -4.44
C ALA A 693 -9.13 -48.66 -5.18
N LEU A 694 -9.14 -48.69 -6.51
CA LEU A 694 -9.66 -47.61 -7.34
C LEU A 694 -11.15 -47.34 -7.07
N ALA A 695 -11.97 -48.40 -6.93
CA ALA A 695 -13.38 -48.26 -6.59
C ALA A 695 -13.58 -47.61 -5.21
N THR A 696 -12.71 -47.91 -4.25
CA THR A 696 -12.74 -47.36 -2.90
C THR A 696 -12.34 -45.88 -2.88
N VAL A 697 -11.28 -45.49 -3.61
CA VAL A 697 -10.85 -44.08 -3.72
C VAL A 697 -11.93 -43.20 -4.37
N ASN A 698 -12.72 -43.77 -5.29
CA ASN A 698 -13.85 -43.05 -5.88
C ASN A 698 -15.04 -42.85 -4.92
N GLN A 699 -15.13 -43.63 -3.84
CA GLN A 699 -16.18 -43.50 -2.82
C GLN A 699 -15.76 -42.55 -1.70
N PHE A 700 -14.49 -42.61 -1.29
CA PHE A 700 -13.90 -41.67 -0.34
C PHE A 700 -12.43 -41.44 -0.67
N ILE A 701 -11.93 -40.23 -0.47
CA ILE A 701 -10.53 -39.87 -0.73
C ILE A 701 -9.71 -40.19 0.54
N PRO A 702 -8.80 -41.18 0.53
CA PRO A 702 -7.93 -41.46 1.66
C PRO A 702 -6.80 -40.42 1.78
N ASP A 703 -6.27 -40.28 2.99
CA ASP A 703 -5.10 -39.44 3.27
C ASP A 703 -3.79 -40.08 2.78
N LEU A 704 -3.78 -41.39 2.53
CA LEU A 704 -2.64 -42.16 2.02
C LEU A 704 -3.11 -43.46 1.36
N VAL A 705 -2.49 -43.86 0.25
CA VAL A 705 -2.63 -45.19 -0.34
C VAL A 705 -1.32 -45.96 -0.18
N LEU A 706 -1.38 -47.13 0.45
CA LEU A 706 -0.30 -48.09 0.55
C LEU A 706 -0.66 -49.28 -0.35
N THR A 707 0.12 -49.56 -1.39
CA THR A 707 -0.26 -50.59 -2.38
C THR A 707 0.89 -51.49 -2.76
N ASP A 708 0.65 -52.80 -2.84
CA ASP A 708 1.58 -53.74 -3.46
C ASP A 708 1.67 -53.49 -4.96
N ILE A 709 2.83 -53.75 -5.55
CA ILE A 709 3.02 -53.66 -6.99
C ILE A 709 2.38 -54.86 -7.67
N MET A 710 2.63 -56.07 -7.17
CA MET A 710 2.22 -57.30 -7.85
C MET A 710 0.86 -57.78 -7.30
N MET A 711 -0.23 -57.28 -7.88
CA MET A 711 -1.60 -57.67 -7.52
C MET A 711 -2.40 -58.14 -8.75
N PRO A 712 -3.37 -59.05 -8.61
CA PRO A 712 -4.22 -59.49 -9.71
C PRO A 712 -5.18 -58.37 -10.19
N ARG A 713 -5.65 -58.49 -11.44
CA ARG A 713 -6.52 -57.52 -12.15
C ARG A 713 -5.85 -56.20 -12.50
N LEU A 714 -5.54 -55.38 -11.49
CA LEU A 714 -4.86 -54.09 -11.63
C LEU A 714 -3.71 -54.07 -10.63
N ASP A 715 -2.50 -53.90 -11.16
CA ASP A 715 -1.26 -53.82 -10.41
C ASP A 715 -1.10 -52.44 -9.74
N GLY A 716 -0.16 -52.32 -8.79
CA GLY A 716 0.06 -51.08 -8.04
C GLY A 716 0.48 -49.90 -8.92
N LEU A 717 1.22 -50.17 -10.00
CA LEU A 717 1.63 -49.16 -10.98
C LEU A 717 0.44 -48.69 -11.84
N GLY A 718 -0.41 -49.60 -12.31
CA GLY A 718 -1.64 -49.25 -13.03
C GLY A 718 -2.65 -48.51 -12.15
N LEU A 719 -2.69 -48.79 -10.85
CA LEU A 719 -3.47 -48.02 -9.88
C LEU A 719 -2.94 -46.59 -9.73
N LEU A 720 -1.62 -46.42 -9.54
CA LEU A 720 -0.95 -45.12 -9.47
C LEU A 720 -1.27 -44.25 -10.69
N GLN A 721 -1.11 -44.80 -11.89
CA GLN A 721 -1.38 -44.07 -13.13
C GLN A 721 -2.82 -43.54 -13.18
N LYS A 722 -3.81 -44.40 -12.91
CA LYS A 722 -5.23 -44.01 -12.92
C LYS A 722 -5.57 -42.95 -11.87
N LEU A 723 -4.92 -42.98 -10.70
CA LEU A 723 -5.12 -41.98 -9.66
C LEU A 723 -4.48 -40.64 -10.03
N ARG A 724 -3.35 -40.63 -10.75
CA ARG A 724 -2.69 -39.41 -11.24
C ARG A 724 -3.41 -38.75 -12.42
N GLU A 725 -4.10 -39.53 -13.25
CA GLU A 725 -4.91 -39.02 -14.38
C GLU A 725 -6.16 -38.24 -13.95
N ASN A 726 -6.66 -38.45 -12.72
CA ASN A 726 -7.85 -37.77 -12.21
C ASN A 726 -7.50 -36.56 -11.32
N PRO A 727 -7.95 -35.33 -11.65
CA PRO A 727 -7.63 -34.11 -10.89
C PRO A 727 -7.99 -34.16 -9.40
N ALA A 728 -9.03 -34.91 -9.04
CA ALA A 728 -9.49 -35.01 -7.65
C ALA A 728 -8.63 -35.97 -6.80
N THR A 729 -7.91 -36.90 -7.43
CA THR A 729 -7.14 -37.95 -6.74
C THR A 729 -5.64 -37.87 -6.99
N ARG A 730 -5.22 -37.02 -7.95
CA ARG A 730 -3.81 -36.94 -8.37
C ARG A 730 -2.86 -36.51 -7.25
N GLU A 731 -3.36 -35.86 -6.21
CA GLU A 731 -2.54 -35.35 -5.10
C GLU A 731 -2.50 -36.30 -3.89
N ILE A 732 -3.28 -37.39 -3.90
CA ILE A 732 -3.26 -38.37 -2.81
C ILE A 732 -1.84 -38.97 -2.71
N PRO A 733 -1.21 -39.00 -1.54
CA PRO A 733 0.10 -39.61 -1.42
C PRO A 733 0.02 -41.14 -1.57
N ILE A 734 0.96 -41.72 -2.32
CA ILE A 734 0.98 -43.17 -2.62
C ILE A 734 2.36 -43.75 -2.30
N ILE A 735 2.37 -44.83 -1.50
CA ILE A 735 3.57 -45.62 -1.18
C ILE A 735 3.43 -47.00 -1.81
N LEU A 736 4.39 -47.37 -2.66
CA LEU A 736 4.44 -48.68 -3.31
C LEU A 736 5.23 -49.68 -2.47
N LEU A 737 4.67 -50.88 -2.25
CA LEU A 737 5.36 -52.01 -1.64
C LEU A 737 5.81 -52.99 -2.74
N SER A 738 7.03 -53.49 -2.69
CA SER A 738 7.58 -54.34 -3.77
C SER A 738 8.43 -55.50 -3.27
N ALA A 739 8.39 -56.64 -3.96
CA ALA A 739 9.20 -57.81 -3.64
C ALA A 739 10.58 -57.86 -4.33
N ARG A 740 10.93 -56.92 -5.21
CA ARG A 740 12.22 -56.91 -5.96
C ARG A 740 13.06 -55.66 -5.69
N ALA A 741 14.37 -55.86 -5.65
CA ALA A 741 15.41 -54.87 -5.37
C ALA A 741 16.14 -54.36 -6.64
N GLU A 742 15.50 -54.41 -7.82
CA GLU A 742 16.11 -53.96 -9.08
C GLU A 742 15.93 -52.43 -9.24
N GLU A 743 17.03 -51.72 -9.49
CA GLU A 743 17.12 -50.25 -9.60
C GLU A 743 16.14 -49.67 -10.65
N GLU A 744 15.91 -50.38 -11.76
CA GLU A 744 15.01 -49.97 -12.85
C GLU A 744 13.55 -49.83 -12.41
N THR A 745 13.05 -50.72 -11.52
CA THR A 745 11.64 -50.68 -11.07
C THR A 745 11.40 -49.54 -10.08
N ARG A 746 12.43 -49.15 -9.31
CA ARG A 746 12.38 -48.01 -8.38
C ARG A 746 12.37 -46.68 -9.12
N ILE A 747 13.19 -46.56 -10.17
CA ILE A 747 13.23 -45.39 -11.06
C ILE A 747 11.86 -45.23 -11.74
N GLN A 748 11.31 -46.32 -12.29
CA GLN A 748 10.01 -46.29 -12.95
C GLN A 748 8.87 -45.88 -12.01
N GLY A 749 8.83 -46.38 -10.76
CA GLY A 749 7.79 -46.01 -9.78
C GLY A 749 7.81 -44.52 -9.39
N LEU A 750 9.01 -43.94 -9.22
CA LEU A 750 9.19 -42.51 -8.93
C LEU A 750 8.91 -41.63 -10.17
N GLU A 751 9.35 -42.05 -11.36
CA GLU A 751 9.07 -41.37 -12.63
C GLU A 751 7.56 -41.38 -12.99
N THR A 752 6.83 -42.43 -12.59
CA THR A 752 5.37 -42.54 -12.78
C THR A 752 4.59 -41.80 -11.69
N GLY A 753 5.27 -41.16 -10.73
CA GLY A 753 4.69 -40.22 -9.78
C GLY A 753 4.28 -40.80 -8.42
N ALA A 754 4.87 -41.93 -7.97
CA ALA A 754 4.70 -42.39 -6.58
C ALA A 754 5.46 -41.45 -5.61
N ASP A 755 4.93 -41.26 -4.41
CA ASP A 755 5.54 -40.38 -3.40
C ASP A 755 6.65 -41.09 -2.61
N ASP A 756 6.54 -42.41 -2.44
CA ASP A 756 7.62 -43.23 -1.89
C ASP A 756 7.49 -44.71 -2.31
N TYR A 757 8.53 -45.49 -2.01
CA TYR A 757 8.64 -46.91 -2.36
C TYR A 757 9.36 -47.68 -1.23
N LEU A 758 8.86 -48.88 -0.91
CA LEU A 758 9.40 -49.75 0.15
C LEU A 758 9.56 -51.20 -0.33
N ILE A 759 10.72 -51.80 -0.04
CA ILE A 759 11.07 -53.17 -0.46
C ILE A 759 10.69 -54.18 0.64
N LYS A 760 10.03 -55.26 0.26
CA LYS A 760 9.72 -56.44 1.08
C LYS A 760 10.94 -57.40 1.08
N PRO A 761 11.40 -57.92 2.23
CA PRO A 761 10.89 -57.68 3.57
C PRO A 761 11.39 -56.34 4.15
N PHE A 762 10.49 -55.58 4.77
CA PHE A 762 10.78 -54.31 5.45
C PHE A 762 10.63 -54.44 6.96
N SER A 763 11.28 -53.53 7.71
CA SER A 763 11.06 -53.43 9.15
C SER A 763 9.80 -52.61 9.46
N ALA A 764 9.11 -52.94 10.56
CA ALA A 764 7.95 -52.17 11.03
C ALA A 764 8.28 -50.68 11.27
N ARG A 765 9.48 -50.40 11.79
CA ARG A 765 9.97 -49.05 12.04
C ARG A 765 10.16 -48.25 10.75
N GLU A 766 10.69 -48.88 9.70
CA GLU A 766 10.91 -48.23 8.41
C GLU A 766 9.60 -47.87 7.72
N LEU A 767 8.63 -48.79 7.69
CA LEU A 767 7.30 -48.51 7.13
C LEU A 767 6.63 -47.33 7.84
N LEU A 768 6.60 -47.35 9.18
CA LEU A 768 5.95 -46.30 9.96
C LEU A 768 6.63 -44.93 9.76
N ALA A 769 7.96 -44.89 9.72
CA ALA A 769 8.71 -43.67 9.46
C ALA A 769 8.39 -43.07 8.09
N ARG A 770 8.28 -43.91 7.05
CA ARG A 770 7.91 -43.46 5.69
C ARG A 770 6.47 -42.96 5.63
N VAL A 771 5.52 -43.70 6.21
CA VAL A 771 4.11 -43.31 6.30
C VAL A 771 3.96 -41.94 6.98
N GLU A 772 4.64 -41.74 8.12
CA GLU A 772 4.58 -40.47 8.86
C GLU A 772 5.22 -39.31 8.08
N ALA A 773 6.39 -39.53 7.47
CA ALA A 773 7.08 -38.52 6.68
C ALA A 773 6.25 -38.05 5.47
N THR A 774 5.66 -39.00 4.74
CA THR A 774 4.83 -38.71 3.56
C THR A 774 3.56 -37.96 3.94
N LEU A 775 2.85 -38.38 5.00
CA LEU A 775 1.66 -37.67 5.50
C LEU A 775 1.99 -36.25 5.99
N LYS A 776 3.14 -36.06 6.63
CA LYS A 776 3.59 -34.74 7.11
C LYS A 776 3.90 -33.80 5.95
N LEU A 777 4.62 -34.29 4.92
CA LEU A 777 4.89 -33.51 3.71
C LEU A 777 3.61 -33.13 2.98
N TYR A 778 2.65 -34.05 2.88
CA TYR A 778 1.35 -33.79 2.26
C TYR A 778 0.57 -32.68 2.99
N ARG A 779 0.51 -32.72 4.33
CA ARG A 779 -0.14 -31.67 5.15
C ARG A 779 0.51 -30.30 4.99
N VAL A 780 1.85 -30.25 4.92
CA VAL A 780 2.58 -28.99 4.73
C VAL A 780 2.28 -28.37 3.36
N ARG A 781 2.22 -29.19 2.30
CA ARG A 781 1.81 -28.71 0.96
C ARG A 781 0.38 -28.17 0.94
N GLN A 782 -0.57 -28.91 1.51
CA GLN A 782 -1.98 -28.47 1.66
C GLN A 782 -2.10 -27.12 2.38
N GLN A 783 -1.39 -26.94 3.50
CA GLN A 783 -1.40 -25.68 4.25
C GLN A 783 -0.74 -24.53 3.48
N ALA A 784 0.33 -24.78 2.73
CA ALA A 784 0.98 -23.78 1.90
C ALA A 784 0.07 -23.33 0.75
N GLN A 785 -0.62 -24.27 0.09
CA GLN A 785 -1.60 -24.00 -0.97
C GLN A 785 -2.73 -23.11 -0.46
N LEU A 786 -3.33 -23.47 0.68
CA LEU A 786 -4.42 -22.69 1.29
C LEU A 786 -3.96 -21.27 1.69
N LYS A 787 -2.74 -21.12 2.21
CA LYS A 787 -2.17 -19.79 2.52
C LYS A 787 -1.91 -18.97 1.26
N LEU A 788 -1.42 -19.60 0.19
CA LEU A 788 -1.17 -18.92 -1.08
C LEU A 788 -2.48 -18.42 -1.71
N GLU A 789 -3.53 -19.25 -1.70
CA GLU A 789 -4.86 -18.89 -2.21
C GLU A 789 -5.55 -17.80 -1.35
N ALA A 790 -5.33 -17.82 -0.03
CA ALA A 790 -5.81 -16.76 0.85
C ALA A 790 -5.09 -15.42 0.55
N LYS A 791 -3.77 -15.45 0.40
CA LYS A 791 -2.96 -14.26 0.09
C LYS A 791 -3.26 -13.72 -1.32
N ALA A 792 -3.51 -14.59 -2.29
CA ALA A 792 -3.93 -14.19 -3.64
C ALA A 792 -5.31 -13.52 -3.65
N ARG A 793 -6.26 -14.01 -2.83
CA ARG A 793 -7.55 -13.35 -2.61
C ARG A 793 -7.38 -11.98 -1.97
N GLU A 794 -6.59 -11.89 -0.91
CA GLU A 794 -6.29 -10.62 -0.22
C GLU A 794 -5.65 -9.59 -1.17
N LEU A 795 -4.67 -10.00 -1.97
CA LEU A 795 -4.06 -9.15 -3.00
C LEU A 795 -5.05 -8.71 -4.08
N SER A 796 -5.94 -9.60 -4.52
CA SER A 796 -6.98 -9.26 -5.48
C SER A 796 -8.00 -8.27 -4.90
N GLU A 797 -8.41 -8.46 -3.65
CA GLU A 797 -9.30 -7.54 -2.93
C GLU A 797 -8.65 -6.17 -2.73
N LEU A 798 -7.36 -6.15 -2.36
CA LEU A 798 -6.59 -4.92 -2.20
C LEU A 798 -6.41 -4.18 -3.52
N ASN A 799 -6.06 -4.88 -4.61
CA ASN A 799 -5.94 -4.28 -5.94
C ASN A 799 -7.28 -3.72 -6.42
N HIS A 800 -8.38 -4.43 -6.20
CA HIS A 800 -9.70 -3.93 -6.56
C HIS A 800 -10.11 -2.70 -5.72
N SER A 801 -9.73 -2.68 -4.44
CA SER A 801 -9.90 -1.51 -3.56
C SER A 801 -9.06 -0.32 -4.05
N LEU A 802 -7.80 -0.54 -4.43
CA LEU A 802 -6.92 0.50 -4.97
C LEU A 802 -7.43 1.06 -6.30
N GLU A 803 -7.89 0.22 -7.23
CA GLU A 803 -8.54 0.68 -8.46
C GLU A 803 -9.81 1.47 -8.17
N HIS A 804 -10.60 1.04 -7.20
CA HIS A 804 -11.79 1.76 -6.76
C HIS A 804 -11.43 3.15 -6.20
N ILE A 805 -10.44 3.23 -5.32
CA ILE A 805 -9.94 4.49 -4.73
C ILE A 805 -9.38 5.41 -5.83
N ASN A 806 -8.60 4.88 -6.78
CA ASN A 806 -8.01 5.67 -7.85
C ASN A 806 -9.08 6.22 -8.82
N ASN A 807 -10.11 5.42 -9.12
CA ASN A 807 -11.26 5.86 -9.88
C ASN A 807 -12.09 6.92 -9.13
N GLN A 808 -12.30 6.75 -7.82
CA GLN A 808 -12.95 7.76 -6.98
C GLN A 808 -12.16 9.08 -6.96
N LEU A 809 -10.82 9.02 -6.90
CA LEU A 809 -9.93 10.18 -6.95
C LEU A 809 -10.00 10.93 -8.28
N SER A 810 -9.98 10.19 -9.40
CA SER A 810 -10.14 10.76 -10.73
C SER A 810 -11.50 11.47 -10.87
N GLN A 811 -12.58 10.84 -10.39
CA GLN A 811 -13.90 11.46 -10.36
C GLN A 811 -13.94 12.71 -9.48
N ARG A 812 -13.36 12.66 -8.27
CA ARG A 812 -13.25 13.82 -7.34
C ARG A 812 -12.48 14.99 -7.96
N ASN A 813 -11.42 14.72 -8.72
CA ASN A 813 -10.68 15.74 -9.46
C ASN A 813 -11.49 16.35 -10.60
N GLN A 814 -12.28 15.55 -11.32
CA GLN A 814 -13.19 16.04 -12.36
C GLN A 814 -14.35 16.87 -11.79
N GLU A 815 -14.91 16.48 -10.63
CA GLU A 815 -15.90 17.27 -9.90
C GLU A 815 -15.37 18.65 -9.52
N LEU A 816 -14.12 18.73 -9.06
CA LEU A 816 -13.44 19.99 -8.73
C LEU A 816 -13.27 20.92 -9.94
N ASN A 817 -13.00 20.36 -11.13
CA ASN A 817 -12.92 21.15 -12.37
C ASN A 817 -14.27 21.73 -12.75
N ARG A 818 -15.33 20.93 -12.63
CA ARG A 818 -16.70 21.36 -12.92
C ARG A 818 -17.17 22.42 -11.92
N PHE A 819 -16.78 22.27 -10.65
CA PHE A 819 -16.98 23.25 -9.58
C PHE A 819 -16.40 24.61 -9.94
N THR A 820 -15.09 24.69 -10.23
CA THR A 820 -14.41 25.97 -10.48
C THR A 820 -15.01 26.71 -11.68
N TYR A 821 -15.41 25.97 -12.71
CA TYR A 821 -16.02 26.54 -13.91
C TYR A 821 -17.43 27.09 -13.65
N ILE A 822 -18.31 26.30 -13.01
CA ILE A 822 -19.70 26.70 -12.74
C ILE A 822 -19.78 27.83 -11.72
N VAL A 823 -19.00 27.73 -10.63
CA VAL A 823 -18.97 28.77 -9.58
C VAL A 823 -18.51 30.10 -10.14
N SER A 824 -17.49 30.12 -11.00
CA SER A 824 -17.04 31.38 -11.59
C SER A 824 -18.08 32.00 -12.52
N HIS A 825 -18.76 31.19 -13.33
CA HIS A 825 -19.83 31.67 -14.21
C HIS A 825 -21.02 32.22 -13.40
N ASP A 826 -21.47 31.47 -12.39
CA ASP A 826 -22.65 31.79 -11.59
C ASP A 826 -22.41 32.94 -10.60
N LEU A 827 -21.17 33.18 -10.19
CA LEU A 827 -20.80 34.38 -9.42
C LEU A 827 -20.60 35.62 -10.31
N LYS A 828 -20.06 35.48 -11.54
CA LYS A 828 -19.84 36.61 -12.46
C LYS A 828 -21.14 37.25 -12.96
N ALA A 829 -22.18 36.46 -13.21
CA ALA A 829 -23.43 36.97 -13.77
C ALA A 829 -24.13 38.03 -12.89
N PRO A 830 -24.44 37.78 -11.60
CA PRO A 830 -25.03 38.79 -10.72
C PRO A 830 -24.08 39.96 -10.46
N LEU A 831 -22.77 39.69 -10.44
CA LEU A 831 -21.76 40.72 -10.19
C LEU A 831 -21.65 41.73 -11.35
N ARG A 832 -21.67 41.26 -12.61
CA ARG A 832 -21.73 42.13 -13.80
C ARG A 832 -23.01 42.98 -13.82
N ALA A 833 -24.12 42.43 -13.35
CA ALA A 833 -25.37 43.17 -13.26
C ALA A 833 -25.28 44.30 -12.22
N ILE A 834 -24.65 44.05 -11.06
CA ILE A 834 -24.34 45.08 -10.05
C ILE A 834 -23.41 46.13 -10.66
N ALA A 835 -22.31 45.72 -11.28
CA ALA A 835 -21.33 46.63 -11.90
C ALA A 835 -21.98 47.58 -12.92
N ASN A 836 -22.74 47.03 -13.87
CA ASN A 836 -23.36 47.81 -14.94
C ASN A 836 -24.41 48.78 -14.41
N LEU A 837 -25.24 48.36 -13.45
CA LEU A 837 -26.29 49.22 -12.88
C LEU A 837 -25.69 50.32 -12.01
N SER A 838 -24.63 50.04 -11.26
CA SER A 838 -23.96 51.04 -10.44
C SER A 838 -23.26 52.11 -11.28
N THR A 839 -22.59 51.73 -12.37
CA THR A 839 -22.00 52.69 -13.32
C THR A 839 -23.08 53.57 -13.96
N TRP A 840 -24.21 52.97 -14.35
CA TRP A 840 -25.30 53.69 -15.00
C TRP A 840 -26.00 54.70 -14.06
N ILE A 841 -26.19 54.35 -12.78
CA ILE A 841 -26.75 55.26 -11.77
C ILE A 841 -25.83 56.47 -11.53
N GLU A 842 -24.51 56.26 -11.53
CA GLU A 842 -23.53 57.32 -11.31
C GLU A 842 -23.40 58.26 -12.51
N GLU A 843 -23.33 57.74 -13.74
CA GLU A 843 -23.27 58.55 -14.97
C GLU A 843 -24.49 59.47 -15.14
N ASP A 844 -25.68 59.02 -14.71
CA ASP A 844 -26.94 59.76 -14.82
C ASP A 844 -27.13 60.80 -13.69
N LEU A 845 -26.48 60.60 -12.53
CA LEU A 845 -26.70 61.41 -11.33
C LEU A 845 -25.43 62.08 -10.76
N ALA A 846 -24.30 62.06 -11.47
CA ALA A 846 -23.00 62.54 -10.99
C ALA A 846 -23.03 63.96 -10.40
N GLU A 847 -23.90 64.85 -10.90
CA GLU A 847 -24.03 66.23 -10.42
C GLU A 847 -25.18 66.46 -9.42
N GLN A 848 -26.03 65.45 -9.18
CA GLN A 848 -27.27 65.56 -8.38
C GLN A 848 -27.26 64.76 -7.08
N LEU A 849 -26.30 63.86 -6.89
CA LEU A 849 -26.14 63.09 -5.66
C LEU A 849 -25.41 63.91 -4.57
N PRO A 850 -25.87 63.84 -3.31
CA PRO A 850 -25.09 64.33 -2.17
C PRO A 850 -23.71 63.65 -2.10
N GLU A 851 -22.68 64.36 -1.63
CA GLU A 851 -21.30 63.83 -1.48
C GLU A 851 -21.26 62.48 -0.74
N GLU A 852 -22.15 62.28 0.24
CA GLU A 852 -22.26 61.04 1.00
C GLU A 852 -22.68 59.85 0.12
N ASN A 853 -23.65 60.05 -0.79
CA ASN A 853 -24.12 59.00 -1.70
C ASN A 853 -23.14 58.71 -2.84
N GLN A 854 -22.40 59.73 -3.29
CA GLN A 854 -21.30 59.54 -4.25
C GLN A 854 -20.19 58.66 -3.66
N ASN A 855 -19.81 58.91 -2.40
CA ASN A 855 -18.84 58.08 -1.69
C ASN A 855 -19.33 56.62 -1.52
N GLN A 856 -20.63 56.40 -1.24
CA GLN A 856 -21.18 55.04 -1.14
C GLN A 856 -21.21 54.31 -2.50
N MET A 857 -21.50 55.01 -3.61
CA MET A 857 -21.45 54.43 -4.96
C MET A 857 -20.01 54.08 -5.37
N GLU A 858 -19.05 54.96 -5.07
CA GLU A 858 -17.63 54.67 -5.31
C GLU A 858 -17.16 53.45 -4.52
N LEU A 859 -17.54 53.36 -3.24
CA LEU A 859 -17.20 52.23 -2.37
C LEU A 859 -17.82 50.91 -2.85
N LEU A 860 -19.06 50.95 -3.37
CA LEU A 860 -19.72 49.79 -3.96
C LEU A 860 -18.97 49.32 -5.23
N ARG A 861 -18.58 50.24 -6.12
CA ARG A 861 -17.83 49.91 -7.35
C ARG A 861 -16.46 49.31 -7.03
N GLN A 862 -15.73 49.86 -6.06
CA GLN A 862 -14.45 49.31 -5.62
C GLN A 862 -14.58 47.86 -5.14
N ARG A 863 -15.63 47.56 -4.36
CA ARG A 863 -15.89 46.20 -3.85
C ARG A 863 -16.34 45.22 -4.93
N VAL A 864 -17.09 45.69 -5.93
CA VAL A 864 -17.45 44.90 -7.12
C VAL A 864 -16.21 44.53 -7.93
N GLN A 865 -15.32 45.51 -8.18
CA GLN A 865 -14.06 45.27 -8.88
C GLN A 865 -13.14 44.32 -8.10
N LEU A 866 -13.10 44.42 -6.77
CA LEU A 866 -12.38 43.47 -5.92
C LEU A 866 -12.93 42.05 -6.09
N MET A 867 -14.25 41.87 -6.07
CA MET A 867 -14.87 40.55 -6.29
C MET A 867 -14.58 40.00 -7.70
N GLU A 868 -14.58 40.82 -8.75
CA GLU A 868 -14.17 40.38 -10.10
C GLU A 868 -12.73 39.85 -10.09
N ALA A 869 -11.82 40.62 -9.50
CA ALA A 869 -10.41 40.26 -9.41
C ALA A 869 -10.19 38.97 -8.59
N LEU A 870 -10.95 38.76 -7.51
CA LEU A 870 -10.91 37.53 -6.71
C LEU A 870 -11.35 36.31 -7.53
N ILE A 871 -12.46 36.41 -8.27
CA ILE A 871 -12.98 35.31 -9.11
C ILE A 871 -11.99 34.96 -10.22
N ASP A 872 -11.44 35.98 -10.89
CA ASP A 872 -10.48 35.78 -11.97
C ASP A 872 -9.16 35.19 -11.48
N GLY A 873 -8.65 35.66 -10.33
CA GLY A 873 -7.47 35.06 -9.69
C GLY A 873 -7.67 33.60 -9.33
N LEU A 874 -8.84 33.24 -8.77
CA LEU A 874 -9.17 31.85 -8.43
C LEU A 874 -9.27 30.93 -9.65
N LEU A 875 -9.89 31.40 -10.72
CA LEU A 875 -9.96 30.67 -12.00
C LEU A 875 -8.57 30.37 -12.54
N GLN A 876 -7.68 31.37 -12.51
CA GLN A 876 -6.31 31.22 -12.98
C GLN A 876 -5.57 30.19 -12.12
N TYR A 877 -5.63 30.33 -10.79
CA TYR A 877 -5.01 29.41 -9.84
C TYR A 877 -5.41 27.94 -10.06
N SER A 878 -6.67 27.67 -10.39
CA SER A 878 -7.17 26.31 -10.64
C SER A 878 -6.78 25.73 -12.01
N ARG A 879 -6.48 26.57 -13.00
CA ARG A 879 -6.13 26.12 -14.36
C ARG A 879 -4.64 25.76 -14.52
N ILE A 880 -3.78 26.35 -13.70
CA ILE A 880 -2.33 26.12 -13.70
C ILE A 880 -2.03 24.64 -13.38
N GLY A 881 -1.26 23.99 -14.25
CA GLY A 881 -0.92 22.56 -14.19
C GLY A 881 -1.90 21.60 -14.87
N ARG A 882 -3.02 22.08 -15.43
CA ARG A 882 -4.05 21.25 -16.07
C ARG A 882 -4.19 21.46 -17.58
N ILE A 883 -3.69 22.58 -18.11
CA ILE A 883 -3.68 22.88 -19.54
C ILE A 883 -2.26 22.67 -20.05
N GLU A 884 -2.12 21.82 -21.07
CA GLU A 884 -0.85 21.53 -21.71
C GLU A 884 -0.42 22.73 -22.56
N VAL A 885 0.33 23.66 -21.95
CA VAL A 885 0.91 24.80 -22.66
C VAL A 885 2.24 24.33 -23.26
N ARG A 886 2.34 24.39 -24.59
CA ARG A 886 3.58 24.02 -25.29
C ARG A 886 4.69 25.02 -25.02
N ALA A 887 5.90 24.54 -24.83
CA ALA A 887 7.08 25.40 -24.75
C ALA A 887 7.48 25.88 -26.15
N GLU A 888 7.85 27.15 -26.24
CA GLU A 888 8.29 27.78 -27.49
C GLU A 888 9.59 28.55 -27.26
N LYS A 889 10.32 28.83 -28.34
CA LYS A 889 11.49 29.71 -28.28
C LYS A 889 11.00 31.16 -28.13
N ILE A 890 11.35 31.79 -27.02
CA ILE A 890 10.96 33.16 -26.69
C ILE A 890 12.18 34.08 -26.65
N ASN A 891 12.01 35.32 -27.10
CA ASN A 891 12.93 36.41 -26.83
C ASN A 891 12.48 37.11 -25.54
N LEU A 892 13.30 37.01 -24.49
CA LEU A 892 12.95 37.54 -23.17
C LEU A 892 12.83 39.06 -23.15
N ALA A 893 13.66 39.77 -23.92
CA ALA A 893 13.59 41.22 -24.01
C ALA A 893 12.26 41.67 -24.63
N GLN A 894 11.84 41.01 -25.71
CA GLN A 894 10.54 41.27 -26.33
C GLN A 894 9.39 40.95 -25.36
N LEU A 895 9.46 39.81 -24.66
CA LEU A 895 8.44 39.44 -23.68
C LEU A 895 8.29 40.49 -22.57
N LEU A 896 9.41 40.97 -22.00
CA LEU A 896 9.39 41.98 -20.96
C LEU A 896 8.85 43.32 -21.46
N THR A 897 9.21 43.73 -22.69
CA THR A 897 8.62 44.94 -23.30
C THR A 897 7.11 44.79 -23.44
N GLU A 898 6.62 43.66 -23.94
CA GLU A 898 5.18 43.39 -24.05
C GLU A 898 4.48 43.41 -22.68
N VAL A 899 5.12 42.86 -21.64
CA VAL A 899 4.60 42.92 -20.25
C VAL A 899 4.52 44.36 -19.76
N ILE A 900 5.59 45.14 -19.92
CA ILE A 900 5.67 46.53 -19.47
C ILE A 900 4.64 47.39 -20.20
N ASP A 901 4.54 47.27 -21.52
CA ASP A 901 3.57 48.00 -22.34
C ASP A 901 2.13 47.67 -21.90
N SER A 902 1.84 46.41 -21.59
CA SER A 902 0.53 45.98 -21.11
C SER A 902 0.15 46.54 -19.73
N LEU A 903 1.15 46.77 -18.86
CA LEU A 903 0.93 47.30 -17.50
C LEU A 903 0.81 48.83 -17.48
N THR A 904 1.32 49.51 -18.50
CA THR A 904 1.28 50.97 -18.64
C THR A 904 1.75 51.69 -17.36
N PRO A 905 2.99 51.43 -16.88
CA PRO A 905 3.48 51.99 -15.62
C PRO A 905 3.47 53.53 -15.65
N PRO A 906 3.26 54.20 -14.50
CA PRO A 906 3.35 55.66 -14.43
C PRO A 906 4.71 56.15 -14.94
N ALA A 907 4.76 57.29 -15.62
CA ALA A 907 6.00 57.85 -16.18
C ALA A 907 7.08 58.16 -15.11
N THR A 908 6.68 58.18 -13.84
CA THR A 908 7.52 58.34 -12.65
C THR A 908 8.21 57.06 -12.18
N PHE A 909 7.83 55.89 -12.71
CA PHE A 909 8.49 54.61 -12.43
C PHE A 909 9.53 54.28 -13.50
N MET A 910 10.77 54.00 -13.08
CA MET A 910 11.85 53.57 -13.96
C MET A 910 12.05 52.05 -13.88
N ILE A 911 11.75 51.33 -14.96
CA ILE A 911 12.01 49.90 -15.07
C ILE A 911 13.34 49.68 -15.80
N GLN A 912 14.34 49.13 -15.10
CA GLN A 912 15.68 48.87 -15.61
C GLN A 912 15.87 47.37 -15.86
N ILE A 913 16.33 47.02 -17.06
CA ILE A 913 16.66 45.64 -17.42
C ILE A 913 18.18 45.51 -17.58
N LYS A 914 18.87 44.91 -16.59
CA LYS A 914 20.35 44.98 -16.50
C LYS A 914 21.10 43.78 -17.08
N SER A 915 20.47 42.62 -17.17
CA SER A 915 21.07 41.39 -17.75
C SER A 915 19.99 40.51 -18.33
N LEU A 916 20.03 40.26 -19.65
CA LEU A 916 19.01 39.52 -20.39
C LEU A 916 19.63 38.33 -21.13
N ILE A 917 19.00 37.18 -20.98
CA ILE A 917 19.19 36.04 -21.86
C ILE A 917 18.44 36.37 -23.17
N HIS A 918 19.10 36.24 -24.31
CA HIS A 918 18.52 36.71 -25.58
C HIS A 918 17.43 35.78 -26.12
N THR A 919 17.58 34.46 -25.94
CA THR A 919 16.59 33.48 -26.39
C THR A 919 16.58 32.29 -25.44
N MET A 920 15.39 31.86 -25.04
CA MET A 920 15.19 30.72 -24.15
C MET A 920 13.97 29.91 -24.59
N THR A 921 13.94 28.61 -24.26
CA THR A 921 12.77 27.77 -24.48
C THR A 921 11.93 27.76 -23.20
N ALA A 922 10.71 28.29 -23.27
CA ALA A 922 9.78 28.29 -22.14
C ALA A 922 8.33 28.42 -22.60
N LYS A 923 7.41 28.17 -21.69
CA LYS A 923 5.98 28.39 -21.89
C LYS A 923 5.68 29.89 -21.77
N ARG A 924 5.69 30.61 -22.91
CA ARG A 924 5.58 32.08 -22.99
C ARG A 924 4.47 32.66 -22.12
N LEU A 925 3.27 32.07 -22.19
CA LEU A 925 2.09 32.57 -21.46
C LEU A 925 2.29 32.56 -19.94
N LEU A 926 2.88 31.48 -19.41
CA LEU A 926 3.10 31.32 -17.96
C LEU A 926 4.19 32.30 -17.48
N LEU A 927 5.26 32.46 -18.27
CA LEU A 927 6.33 33.38 -17.93
C LEU A 927 5.88 34.86 -18.02
N PHE A 928 5.06 35.21 -19.03
CA PHE A 928 4.41 36.53 -19.12
C PHE A 928 3.62 36.84 -17.84
N GLN A 929 2.85 35.88 -17.35
CA GLN A 929 2.02 36.02 -16.17
C GLN A 929 2.85 36.20 -14.89
N VAL A 930 3.99 35.49 -14.76
CA VAL A 930 4.90 35.67 -13.62
C VAL A 930 5.46 37.09 -13.58
N PHE A 931 6.00 37.58 -14.70
CA PHE A 931 6.56 38.93 -14.78
C PHE A 931 5.49 40.01 -14.60
N SER A 932 4.33 39.87 -15.24
CA SER A 932 3.23 40.83 -15.11
C SER A 932 2.79 40.99 -13.65
N ASN A 933 2.64 39.89 -12.91
CA ASN A 933 2.25 39.93 -11.50
C ASN A 933 3.34 40.52 -10.59
N LEU A 934 4.63 40.17 -10.78
CA LEU A 934 5.73 40.71 -9.97
C LEU A 934 5.91 42.21 -10.20
N ILE A 935 5.91 42.67 -11.46
CA ILE A 935 6.05 44.09 -11.81
C ILE A 935 4.82 44.88 -11.35
N SER A 936 3.61 44.34 -11.54
CA SER A 936 2.38 45.00 -11.05
C SER A 936 2.38 45.15 -9.53
N ASN A 937 2.85 44.15 -8.78
CA ASN A 937 2.96 44.22 -7.33
C ASN A 937 3.98 45.26 -6.88
N ALA A 938 5.16 45.31 -7.51
CA ALA A 938 6.19 46.30 -7.24
C ALA A 938 5.68 47.75 -7.42
N ILE A 939 4.82 48.00 -8.41
CA ILE A 939 4.20 49.31 -8.64
C ILE A 939 3.06 49.57 -7.63
N LYS A 940 2.16 48.61 -7.43
CA LYS A 940 0.94 48.79 -6.62
C LYS A 940 1.22 48.99 -5.13
N HIS A 941 2.20 48.29 -4.59
CA HIS A 941 2.57 48.31 -3.16
C HIS A 941 3.73 49.26 -2.85
N HIS A 942 4.09 50.08 -3.82
CA HIS A 942 5.09 51.12 -3.62
C HIS A 942 4.54 52.23 -2.71
N HIS A 943 5.40 52.74 -1.82
CA HIS A 943 5.02 53.76 -0.84
C HIS A 943 5.13 55.20 -1.37
N ARG A 944 5.72 55.37 -2.57
CA ARG A 944 5.86 56.64 -3.29
C ARG A 944 5.27 56.53 -4.70
N ASP A 945 4.93 57.66 -5.30
CA ASP A 945 4.44 57.76 -6.68
C ASP A 945 5.57 57.63 -7.72
N ASP A 946 6.84 57.56 -7.28
CA ASP A 946 8.04 57.28 -8.07
C ASP A 946 8.83 56.09 -7.48
N GLY A 947 9.49 55.33 -8.35
CA GLY A 947 10.21 54.12 -7.93
C GLY A 947 11.06 53.51 -9.03
N ILE A 948 11.95 52.62 -8.64
CA ILE A 948 12.86 51.89 -9.51
C ILE A 948 12.57 50.40 -9.39
N ILE A 949 12.32 49.76 -10.53
CA ILE A 949 12.16 48.31 -10.63
C ILE A 949 13.29 47.76 -11.48
N GLU A 950 14.05 46.83 -10.93
CA GLU A 950 15.17 46.19 -11.60
C GLU A 950 14.85 44.74 -11.94
N ILE A 951 15.03 44.38 -13.21
CA ILE A 951 14.85 43.01 -13.71
C ILE A 951 16.19 42.48 -14.22
N SER A 952 16.57 41.30 -13.74
CA SER A 952 17.77 40.60 -14.19
C SER A 952 17.52 39.12 -14.43
N ALA A 953 18.26 38.55 -15.38
CA ALA A 953 18.25 37.13 -15.72
C ALA A 953 19.69 36.62 -15.84
N ILE A 954 19.92 35.42 -15.30
CA ILE A 954 21.20 34.70 -15.31
C ILE A 954 20.94 33.28 -15.81
N GLU A 955 21.81 32.78 -16.70
CA GLU A 955 21.74 31.42 -17.18
C GLU A 955 22.73 30.53 -16.41
N THR A 956 22.24 29.42 -15.86
CA THR A 956 23.06 28.37 -15.23
C THR A 956 23.09 27.12 -16.11
N LYS A 957 23.76 26.05 -15.67
CA LYS A 957 23.85 24.79 -16.44
C LYS A 957 22.45 24.19 -16.69
N ASP A 958 21.63 24.12 -15.64
CA ASP A 958 20.37 23.36 -15.63
C ASP A 958 19.11 24.25 -15.59
N TYR A 959 19.24 25.52 -15.17
CA TYR A 959 18.11 26.46 -14.99
C TYR A 959 18.40 27.87 -15.51
N TYR A 960 17.34 28.62 -15.82
CA TYR A 960 17.35 30.07 -15.92
C TYR A 960 16.94 30.67 -14.58
N GLN A 961 17.69 31.63 -14.06
CA GLN A 961 17.38 32.32 -12.81
C GLN A 961 17.01 33.77 -13.11
N PHE A 962 15.89 34.22 -12.56
CA PHE A 962 15.37 35.57 -12.71
C PHE A 962 15.32 36.27 -11.36
N ALA A 963 15.48 37.60 -11.36
CA ALA A 963 15.24 38.43 -10.20
C ALA A 963 14.48 39.69 -10.59
N VAL A 964 13.43 40.01 -9.84
CA VAL A 964 12.67 41.26 -9.91
C VAL A 964 12.83 41.96 -8.57
N ALA A 965 13.47 43.12 -8.57
CA ALA A 965 13.75 43.93 -7.39
C ALA A 965 13.03 45.28 -7.47
N ASP A 966 12.45 45.74 -6.36
CA ASP A 966 11.88 47.08 -6.21
C ASP A 966 12.55 47.84 -5.08
N ASP A 967 12.46 49.18 -5.10
CA ASP A 967 12.95 50.07 -4.03
C ASP A 967 11.84 50.52 -3.07
N GLY A 968 10.80 49.67 -2.90
CA GLY A 968 9.65 49.91 -2.07
C GLY A 968 9.92 49.77 -0.55
N PRO A 969 8.86 49.71 0.28
CA PRO A 969 8.98 49.68 1.74
C PRO A 969 9.56 48.37 2.29
N GLY A 970 9.73 47.34 1.45
CA GLY A 970 10.14 46.00 1.87
C GLY A 970 9.10 45.26 2.70
N ILE A 971 9.34 43.98 2.94
CA ILE A 971 8.45 43.04 3.62
C ILE A 971 9.12 42.54 4.89
N ALA A 972 8.42 42.63 6.03
CA ALA A 972 8.96 42.18 7.31
C ALA A 972 9.24 40.66 7.34
N PRO A 973 10.32 40.20 7.99
CA PRO A 973 10.71 38.77 8.03
C PRO A 973 9.62 37.81 8.53
N GLU A 974 8.77 38.25 9.45
CA GLU A 974 7.65 37.48 10.00
C GLU A 974 6.58 37.07 8.96
N HIS A 975 6.61 37.71 7.79
CA HIS A 975 5.69 37.48 6.68
C HIS A 975 6.31 36.70 5.51
N HIS A 976 7.64 36.53 5.47
CA HIS A 976 8.33 35.89 4.35
C HIS A 976 7.84 34.47 4.07
N SER A 977 7.55 33.70 5.13
CA SER A 977 7.08 32.31 5.00
C SER A 977 5.63 32.18 4.54
N ARG A 978 4.81 33.23 4.71
CA ARG A 978 3.36 33.19 4.46
C ARG A 978 2.92 34.03 3.26
N ILE A 979 3.81 34.82 2.67
CA ILE A 979 3.46 35.73 1.57
C ILE A 979 3.03 35.02 0.28
N PHE A 980 3.42 33.76 0.11
CA PHE A 980 3.01 32.93 -1.02
C PHE A 980 1.71 32.13 -0.74
N ASP A 981 1.18 32.20 0.48
CA ASP A 981 -0.10 31.59 0.82
C ASP A 981 -1.24 32.32 0.10
N ILE A 982 -2.27 31.57 -0.29
CA ILE A 982 -3.41 32.13 -1.01
C ILE A 982 -4.25 33.00 -0.07
N PHE A 983 -4.63 34.20 -0.53
CA PHE A 983 -5.34 35.25 0.23
C PHE A 983 -4.51 35.95 1.32
N GLN A 984 -3.19 35.85 1.30
CA GLN A 984 -2.35 36.62 2.21
C GLN A 984 -2.19 38.07 1.71
N THR A 985 -2.58 39.05 2.53
CA THR A 985 -2.35 40.50 2.26
C THR A 985 -1.59 41.16 3.41
N LEU A 986 -0.56 41.94 3.07
CA LEU A 986 0.30 42.64 4.02
C LEU A 986 -0.16 44.10 4.16
N GLN A 987 -1.08 44.33 5.09
CA GLN A 987 -1.76 45.60 5.41
C GLN A 987 -2.58 46.24 4.26
N PRO A 988 -3.82 46.68 4.52
CA PRO A 988 -4.55 47.52 3.57
C PRO A 988 -3.92 48.92 3.52
N LEU A 989 -3.23 49.27 2.43
CA LEU A 989 -2.92 50.67 2.14
C LEU A 989 -4.24 51.43 1.99
N LYS A 990 -4.35 52.62 2.60
CA LYS A 990 -5.54 53.48 2.51
C LYS A 990 -5.99 53.61 1.05
N GLY A 991 -7.16 53.06 0.72
CA GLY A 991 -7.82 53.20 -0.58
C GLY A 991 -7.44 52.18 -1.67
N LYS A 992 -6.65 51.12 -1.39
CA LYS A 992 -6.34 50.06 -2.37
C LYS A 992 -6.56 48.67 -1.77
N GLU A 993 -7.73 48.08 -2.00
CA GLU A 993 -8.02 46.69 -1.66
C GLU A 993 -7.29 45.73 -2.62
N ASN A 994 -6.67 44.66 -2.11
CA ASN A 994 -5.92 43.68 -2.91
C ASN A 994 -6.41 42.25 -2.62
N THR A 995 -6.32 41.37 -3.62
CA THR A 995 -6.89 40.03 -3.57
C THR A 995 -6.04 39.01 -2.82
N GLY A 996 -4.74 39.27 -2.65
CA GLY A 996 -3.80 38.32 -2.02
C GLY A 996 -3.56 37.03 -2.82
N ILE A 997 -4.01 36.94 -4.08
CA ILE A 997 -3.87 35.73 -4.92
C ILE A 997 -2.61 35.78 -5.79
N GLY A 998 -2.13 36.97 -6.19
CA GLY A 998 -1.09 37.13 -7.21
C GLY A 998 0.22 36.38 -6.94
N LEU A 999 0.77 36.46 -5.72
CA LEU A 999 2.02 35.76 -5.37
C LEU A 999 1.85 34.25 -5.26
N SER A 1000 0.67 33.77 -4.82
CA SER A 1000 0.36 32.33 -4.79
C SER A 1000 0.23 31.72 -6.20
N ILE A 1001 -0.26 32.48 -7.17
CA ILE A 1001 -0.28 32.09 -8.60
C ILE A 1001 1.15 31.94 -9.11
N ILE A 1002 2.03 32.89 -8.81
CA ILE A 1002 3.44 32.84 -9.20
C ILE A 1002 4.11 31.59 -8.63
N LYS A 1003 3.97 31.37 -7.31
CA LYS A 1003 4.53 30.19 -6.64
C LYS A 1003 4.05 28.89 -7.29
N LYS A 1004 2.75 28.77 -7.55
CA LYS A 1004 2.16 27.59 -8.19
C LYS A 1004 2.66 27.36 -9.62
N ILE A 1005 2.79 28.41 -10.43
CA ILE A 1005 3.34 28.30 -11.79
C ILE A 1005 4.77 27.73 -11.72
N ILE A 1006 5.60 28.30 -10.85
CA ILE A 1006 7.01 27.96 -10.73
C ILE A 1006 7.19 26.52 -10.21
N ASP A 1007 6.45 26.15 -9.16
CA ASP A 1007 6.49 24.79 -8.61
C ASP A 1007 6.01 23.75 -9.64
N THR A 1008 4.98 24.06 -10.44
CA THR A 1008 4.46 23.17 -11.49
C THR A 1008 5.47 22.96 -12.63
N GLU A 1009 6.27 23.98 -12.94
CA GLU A 1009 7.34 23.87 -13.93
C GLU A 1009 8.61 23.23 -13.36
N GLY A 1010 8.65 22.89 -12.06
CA GLY A 1010 9.82 22.31 -11.40
C GLY A 1010 10.91 23.33 -11.02
N GLY A 1011 10.54 24.60 -10.87
CA GLY A 1011 11.41 25.67 -10.36
C GLY A 1011 11.14 26.02 -8.89
N GLU A 1012 11.84 27.03 -8.39
CA GLU A 1012 11.70 27.55 -7.02
C GLU A 1012 11.63 29.09 -7.05
N ILE A 1013 10.89 29.70 -6.11
CA ILE A 1013 10.86 31.15 -5.89
C ILE A 1013 11.17 31.48 -4.43
N VAL A 1014 11.99 32.50 -4.23
CA VAL A 1014 12.47 32.99 -2.94
C VAL A 1014 12.30 34.50 -2.87
N LEU A 1015 11.99 35.01 -1.67
CA LEU A 1015 11.93 36.43 -1.35
C LEU A 1015 13.15 36.82 -0.51
N GLU A 1016 13.87 37.86 -0.93
CA GLU A 1016 14.86 38.57 -0.13
C GLU A 1016 14.33 39.98 0.11
N SER A 1017 14.02 40.36 1.35
CA SER A 1017 13.49 41.70 1.65
C SER A 1017 13.73 42.09 3.10
N ASP A 1018 14.07 43.36 3.31
CA ASP A 1018 14.18 43.99 4.62
C ASP A 1018 13.35 45.28 4.65
N LEU A 1019 12.86 45.66 5.83
CA LEU A 1019 12.08 46.89 5.99
C LEU A 1019 12.89 48.12 5.52
N ASN A 1020 12.28 48.92 4.66
CA ASN A 1020 12.81 50.11 4.00
C ASN A 1020 13.99 49.87 3.04
N GLN A 1021 14.22 48.63 2.60
CA GLN A 1021 15.26 48.30 1.62
C GLN A 1021 14.72 47.68 0.33
N GLY A 1022 13.40 47.73 0.12
CA GLY A 1022 12.76 47.10 -1.04
C GLY A 1022 12.60 45.58 -0.92
N ALA A 1023 12.08 44.96 -1.97
CA ALA A 1023 11.92 43.51 -2.06
C ALA A 1023 12.54 42.96 -3.34
N ILE A 1024 13.14 41.78 -3.23
CA ILE A 1024 13.73 41.04 -4.36
C ILE A 1024 13.09 39.67 -4.42
N PHE A 1025 12.36 39.41 -5.51
CA PHE A 1025 11.82 38.09 -5.80
C PHE A 1025 12.75 37.38 -6.79
N ARG A 1026 13.37 36.27 -6.36
CA ARG A 1026 14.21 35.42 -7.21
C ARG A 1026 13.47 34.14 -7.56
N PHE A 1027 13.47 33.75 -8.83
CA PHE A 1027 12.91 32.47 -9.23
C PHE A 1027 13.72 31.73 -10.28
N THR A 1028 13.60 30.41 -10.30
CA THR A 1028 14.26 29.52 -11.27
C THR A 1028 13.26 28.93 -12.27
N TRP A 1029 13.76 28.63 -13.48
CA TRP A 1029 12.99 28.02 -14.55
C TRP A 1029 13.85 26.94 -15.24
N PRO A 1030 13.48 25.65 -15.20
CA PRO A 1030 14.31 24.59 -15.76
C PRO A 1030 14.43 24.64 -17.27
N LYS A 1031 15.60 24.25 -17.79
CA LYS A 1031 15.80 24.07 -19.22
C LYS A 1031 15.16 22.74 -19.63
N GLN A 1032 14.05 22.80 -20.35
CA GLN A 1032 13.43 21.58 -20.89
C GLN A 1032 14.40 20.90 -21.87
N VAL A 1033 14.71 19.62 -21.62
CA VAL A 1033 15.34 18.76 -22.61
C VAL A 1033 14.30 18.56 -23.71
N LEU A 1034 14.60 19.01 -24.93
CA LEU A 1034 13.83 18.61 -26.11
C LEU A 1034 14.00 17.09 -26.25
N THR A 1035 13.08 16.31 -25.69
CA THR A 1035 12.79 14.99 -26.25
C THR A 1035 12.25 15.27 -27.63
N THR A 1036 13.11 15.08 -28.64
CA THR A 1036 12.68 14.97 -30.02
C THR A 1036 11.68 13.81 -30.09
N ASP A 1037 10.41 14.15 -30.29
CA ASP A 1037 9.39 13.20 -30.75
C ASP A 1037 9.85 12.47 -32.02
#